data_AF-A0A964DCJ5-F1
#
_entry.id   AF-A0A964DCJ5-F1
#
_cell.length_a   1.000
_cell.length_b   1.000
_cell.length_c   1.000
_cell.angle_alpha   90.00
_cell.angle_beta   90.00
_cell.angle_gamma   90.00
#
_symmetry.space_group_name_H-M   'P 1'
#
loop_
_entity.id
_entity.type
_entity.pdbx_description
1 polymer ?
#
loop_
_entity_poly.entity_id
_entity_poly.type
_entity_poly.pdbx_seq_one_letter_code
_entity_poly.pdbx_strand_id
1 'polypeptide(L)'
;MKKTLFIAALLTSIALMNAGSALECMYCHQFDWIEFPLINISFFGVHADVNSTDGVGNLTSADCIACHYTANTLVFHGSSVSTYTCEDCHIRGVVPSAPRIYNHNRNANVSVTASCGDCHNKTSNLFRFSANSSAAHYGRNPSSSLPSGEQYCGFCHDNSSSVYSDVMQNQNNIMIGKHTSGIINPGHPAGHPDCTSCHGTDSLHGPNLTKPVLDSGFCNNCHKNDPLKKDMHAGKLECIQCHTDTANDIHNIKYLLQDGTYRSINATDCYDCHGYPFSSFRVPFSTANCTTCHLGNGVIKFAQAPRFPSPMKHSSNPVSGGLWNGSQPAYWGDQVSACKYCHGDTLHNTNALGNISNIKSGNAFNQSITNSSFWCANCHYQGVPSGNYSYNGTSFNPVPPEIKNNSGLVPFKASDGTSFYNHSLGGYSDATCILCHGANFPTTTSFFIHNVSTGGGGRNCISCHDIGGGGAPLDRRVDVVSFNNSVHYSLNGGGNGACWACHGDGNGSENAQPAGGHPRNYRTPKNCNNNDCHSISQSRFKEPMVYSHFLNASRNSNPGNVTDFNITTSAGCEICHINSIIKDDDIPDVAKVSHYGSKQDLLDSFNCIYCHLDEDNSERWGNATLINKNRTVLTQLEKMKNNFILFEGDSFYLGEGYFLKLVEISNNREEAFIQIFHEDNKVDETSLGPGSEYIYEKEITIDNSTFKTPALILNITSIFKGNRSFVQFEGSRLRKIHTENESRNSACYACHLYRYSGNKQRYLVLDKEYKENADKDILYLSRVFLDFKSENKNKIYFNDEDYVFNQTEIDFGKHISYSFLQKSMKERETWDIADGYSLKINEVSTDSEKVWLDLVINNSIVDDRVVALGSEYNYTPGIKYNGYSERNVTIFSATISSIFQGSPNFVILKDVMAISPDIFKINGNTTIFGYNSSWLRTNDTITVGKIPPDFHSPNMFTDQRKWGDCVICHDSSNNIRIKDVDAISSRLGKHLHLNENVSNRSFLSDPIDKACWACHTNGTEPDMHSPTYIIPRDCKSCHVYQLAPVFGAINISDEPHASEKNCGSCHLVKSHVLIRYQVSPVINEASVSQGVISRNITVELSAKASAGYEMKIRAAEYFLDNIGNPGTGTPLIPLDGKFDSQNEELTANINTTDIPVGEHVIFVHAMERNNRWGDFYTLYLNVTIPKKSQSIGTNMISTGLSIAVFLIVLAAAYLMITRRSWK
;
A
#
# COMPACT_ATOMS: atom_id res chain seq x y z
N MET A 1 64.06 63.84 37.40
CA MET A 1 65.00 64.94 37.74
C MET A 1 64.18 66.23 37.75
N LYS A 2 64.09 67.09 38.75
CA LYS A 2 64.63 67.20 40.11
C LYS A 2 63.57 67.92 40.96
N LYS A 3 63.44 67.45 42.19
CA LYS A 3 62.96 68.13 43.39
C LYS A 3 63.54 69.56 43.57
N THR A 4 62.89 70.29 44.48
CA THR A 4 63.37 71.41 45.33
C THR A 4 63.39 72.84 44.76
N LEU A 5 62.36 73.62 45.12
CA LEU A 5 62.44 74.88 45.89
C LEU A 5 61.01 75.39 46.19
N PHE A 6 60.22 74.64 46.97
CA PHE A 6 59.79 75.10 48.31
C PHE A 6 60.81 76.01 49.03
N ILE A 7 60.29 76.99 49.78
CA ILE A 7 61.00 78.02 50.57
C ILE A 7 61.26 79.34 49.81
N ALA A 8 60.18 79.95 49.29
CA ALA A 8 60.05 81.42 49.25
C ALA A 8 58.60 81.88 49.53
N ALA A 9 57.77 81.00 50.13
CA ALA A 9 56.61 81.43 50.89
C ALA A 9 57.09 81.71 52.31
N LEU A 10 57.20 82.98 52.75
CA LEU A 10 56.96 83.35 54.16
C LEU A 10 56.94 84.85 54.49
N LEU A 11 57.19 85.80 53.57
CA LEU A 11 57.41 87.20 54.00
C LEU A 11 56.46 88.28 53.44
N THR A 12 55.43 87.95 52.67
CA THR A 12 54.45 88.96 52.21
C THR A 12 53.00 88.54 52.36
N SER A 13 52.71 87.64 53.30
CA SER A 13 51.44 87.65 54.02
C SER A 13 51.62 88.57 55.24
N ILE A 14 51.16 89.82 55.15
CA ILE A 14 50.60 90.68 56.22
C ILE A 14 50.49 92.10 55.63
N ALA A 15 49.24 92.50 55.32
CA ALA A 15 48.74 93.75 54.72
C ALA A 15 48.09 93.41 53.36
N LEU A 16 46.78 93.28 53.18
CA LEU A 16 45.66 93.89 53.89
C LEU A 16 44.53 92.87 54.03
N MET A 17 44.18 92.53 55.27
CA MET A 17 42.80 92.20 55.60
C MET A 17 42.23 93.46 56.24
N ASN A 18 41.23 94.08 55.61
CA ASN A 18 40.14 94.74 56.31
C ASN A 18 38.92 94.83 55.39
N ALA A 19 37.96 93.95 55.70
CA ALA A 19 36.51 93.98 55.54
C ALA A 19 35.87 94.91 54.48
N GLY A 20 35.05 94.32 53.59
CA GLY A 20 33.92 95.05 53.04
C GLY A 20 33.32 94.69 51.67
N SER A 21 33.31 93.45 51.19
CA SER A 21 32.29 92.95 50.23
C SER A 21 32.45 91.44 50.02
N ALA A 22 31.34 90.70 50.01
CA ALA A 22 31.33 89.29 49.63
C ALA A 22 31.99 89.10 48.25
N LEU A 23 32.83 88.08 48.07
CA LEU A 23 33.48 87.81 46.79
C LEU A 23 32.40 87.36 45.78
N GLU A 24 32.12 88.15 44.75
CA GLU A 24 31.17 87.77 43.71
C GLU A 24 31.75 86.70 42.79
N CYS A 25 30.97 85.65 42.49
CA CYS A 25 31.39 84.55 41.61
C CYS A 25 31.90 85.07 40.26
N MET A 26 31.25 86.10 39.72
CA MET A 26 31.57 86.63 38.40
C MET A 26 32.94 87.31 38.33
N TYR A 27 33.49 87.75 39.46
CA TYR A 27 34.82 88.35 39.50
C TYR A 27 35.93 87.36 39.12
N CYS A 28 35.77 86.08 39.48
CA CYS A 28 36.69 85.01 39.12
C CYS A 28 36.34 84.39 37.75
N HIS A 29 35.05 84.32 37.41
CA HIS A 29 34.54 83.65 36.20
C HIS A 29 34.49 84.56 34.94
N GLN A 30 34.94 85.82 35.02
CA GLN A 30 35.05 86.74 33.87
C GLN A 30 36.35 86.57 33.04
N PHE A 31 37.30 85.73 33.51
CA PHE A 31 38.57 85.48 32.83
C PHE A 31 38.82 83.96 32.70
N ASP A 32 39.43 83.53 31.60
CA ASP A 32 39.76 82.12 31.36
C ASP A 32 41.09 81.76 32.05
N TRP A 33 41.02 81.31 33.30
CA TRP A 33 42.17 80.79 34.05
C TRP A 33 42.02 79.28 34.19
N ILE A 34 43.14 78.54 34.22
CA ILE A 34 43.16 77.06 34.27
C ILE A 34 42.30 76.47 35.42
N GLU A 35 42.03 77.25 36.47
CA GLU A 35 41.24 76.85 37.64
C GLU A 35 39.75 77.28 37.62
N PHE A 36 39.32 78.21 36.74
CA PHE A 36 37.94 78.74 36.71
C PHE A 36 37.38 78.91 35.27
N PRO A 37 36.22 78.30 34.93
CA PRO A 37 35.63 78.43 33.60
C PRO A 37 35.08 79.84 33.33
N LEU A 38 35.38 80.39 32.15
CA LEU A 38 34.82 81.66 31.66
C LEU A 38 33.29 81.58 31.52
N ILE A 39 32.56 82.55 32.07
CA ILE A 39 31.13 82.74 31.85
C ILE A 39 30.91 84.08 31.17
N ASN A 40 30.35 84.06 29.96
CA ASN A 40 29.99 85.28 29.24
C ASN A 40 28.52 85.64 29.52
N ILE A 41 28.33 86.70 30.30
CA ILE A 41 27.01 87.18 30.75
C ILE A 41 26.09 87.51 29.57
N SER A 42 26.62 88.03 28.46
CA SER A 42 25.83 88.41 27.27
C SER A 42 25.21 87.22 26.53
N PHE A 43 25.72 86.00 26.77
CA PHE A 43 25.21 84.78 26.18
C PHE A 43 24.50 83.88 27.20
N PHE A 44 24.44 84.30 28.47
CA PHE A 44 23.82 83.50 29.52
C PHE A 44 22.34 83.26 29.21
N GLY A 45 21.93 82.01 29.38
CA GLY A 45 20.66 81.50 28.91
C GLY A 45 19.48 81.80 29.83
N VAL A 46 18.44 80.98 29.73
CA VAL A 46 17.18 81.07 30.50
C VAL A 46 17.35 80.86 32.01
N HIS A 47 18.55 80.49 32.47
CA HIS A 47 18.86 80.26 33.87
C HIS A 47 19.47 81.47 34.58
N ALA A 48 19.44 82.66 33.95
CA ALA A 48 19.94 83.90 34.53
C ALA A 48 19.18 84.36 35.79
N ASP A 49 17.96 83.86 36.01
CA ASP A 49 17.04 84.27 37.09
C ASP A 49 16.58 83.08 37.94
N VAL A 50 17.45 82.09 38.11
CA VAL A 50 17.13 80.88 38.90
C VAL A 50 16.87 81.24 40.37
N ASN A 51 17.44 82.34 40.86
CA ASN A 51 17.13 82.95 42.15
C ASN A 51 16.68 84.41 41.96
N SER A 52 15.38 84.62 41.77
CA SER A 52 14.77 85.94 41.53
C SER A 52 14.67 86.88 42.75
N THR A 53 15.35 86.60 43.86
CA THR A 53 15.22 87.41 45.10
C THR A 53 15.84 88.81 44.99
N ASP A 54 16.67 89.07 43.98
CA ASP A 54 17.36 90.33 43.67
C ASP A 54 16.83 91.04 42.41
N GLY A 55 15.75 90.54 41.81
CA GLY A 55 15.09 91.09 40.62
C GLY A 55 15.14 90.15 39.42
N VAL A 56 14.40 90.48 38.35
CA VAL A 56 14.39 89.70 37.09
C VAL A 56 15.34 90.34 36.10
N GLY A 57 16.22 89.55 35.49
CA GLY A 57 17.22 89.94 34.49
C GLY A 57 18.62 90.20 35.03
N ASN A 58 18.89 89.88 36.31
CA ASN A 58 20.17 90.14 36.96
C ASN A 58 20.87 88.83 37.32
N LEU A 59 21.92 88.45 36.59
CA LEU A 59 22.73 87.29 36.95
C LEU A 59 23.67 87.64 38.11
N THR A 60 23.38 87.13 39.31
CA THR A 60 24.22 87.36 40.50
C THR A 60 24.84 86.07 41.04
N SER A 61 25.66 86.21 42.09
CA SER A 61 26.23 85.05 42.79
C SER A 61 25.13 84.19 43.44
N ALA A 62 23.95 84.75 43.71
CA ALA A 62 22.83 84.04 44.30
C ALA A 62 22.20 83.05 43.31
N ASP A 63 22.15 83.38 42.02
CA ASP A 63 21.73 82.45 40.94
C ASP A 63 22.71 81.31 40.76
N CYS A 64 24.01 81.63 40.77
CA CYS A 64 25.06 80.63 40.65
C CYS A 64 25.02 79.62 41.81
N ILE A 65 24.88 80.09 43.06
CA ILE A 65 24.83 79.23 44.26
C ILE A 65 23.53 78.42 44.33
N ALA A 66 22.43 78.95 43.78
CA ALA A 66 21.18 78.19 43.68
C ALA A 66 21.34 76.92 42.83
N CYS A 67 22.19 76.94 41.80
CA CYS A 67 22.52 75.74 41.02
C CYS A 67 23.70 74.95 41.61
N HIS A 68 24.77 75.66 42.00
CA HIS A 68 25.99 75.13 42.61
C HIS A 68 25.88 75.06 44.14
N TYR A 69 25.03 74.18 44.65
CA TYR A 69 24.58 74.18 46.05
C TYR A 69 25.65 73.92 47.12
N THR A 70 26.87 73.51 46.74
CA THR A 70 28.01 73.42 47.67
C THR A 70 28.92 74.64 47.63
N ALA A 71 28.71 75.57 46.71
CA ALA A 71 29.51 76.78 46.58
C ALA A 71 29.06 77.87 47.56
N ASN A 72 29.99 78.69 48.03
CA ASN A 72 29.69 79.91 48.79
C ASN A 72 30.71 81.01 48.48
N THR A 73 30.36 82.26 48.80
CA THR A 73 31.20 83.46 48.55
C THR A 73 32.27 83.71 49.62
N LEU A 74 32.41 82.81 50.60
CA LEU A 74 33.31 82.96 51.76
C LEU A 74 34.55 82.05 51.69
N VAL A 75 34.59 81.08 50.77
CA VAL A 75 35.68 80.10 50.61
C VAL A 75 36.13 80.05 49.14
N PHE A 76 37.45 79.98 48.90
CA PHE A 76 37.99 79.78 47.56
C PHE A 76 37.93 78.30 47.18
N HIS A 77 37.19 77.95 46.13
CA HIS A 77 36.95 76.57 45.73
C HIS A 77 37.92 76.19 44.60
N GLY A 78 39.04 75.54 44.93
CA GLY A 78 40.03 75.06 43.95
C GLY A 78 39.70 73.71 43.30
N SER A 79 38.46 73.23 43.42
CA SER A 79 38.00 71.93 42.93
C SER A 79 36.52 71.96 42.53
N SER A 80 36.05 70.91 41.86
CA SER A 80 34.68 70.80 41.32
C SER A 80 33.60 71.03 42.39
N VAL A 81 32.79 72.07 42.19
CA VAL A 81 31.59 72.36 43.00
C VAL A 81 30.40 71.53 42.52
N SER A 82 29.67 70.90 43.45
CA SER A 82 28.51 70.07 43.12
C SER A 82 27.35 70.93 42.62
N THR A 83 26.70 70.45 41.56
CA THR A 83 25.56 71.09 40.88
C THR A 83 24.34 70.21 40.95
N TYR A 84 23.15 70.81 41.04
CA TYR A 84 21.92 70.05 40.80
C TYR A 84 21.88 69.53 39.36
N THR A 85 21.37 68.31 39.17
CA THR A 85 21.13 67.78 37.82
C THR A 85 19.87 68.40 37.23
N CYS A 86 19.74 68.38 35.89
CA CYS A 86 18.54 68.87 35.21
C CYS A 86 17.27 68.19 35.75
N GLU A 87 17.35 66.89 36.03
CA GLU A 87 16.24 66.08 36.53
C GLU A 87 15.84 66.44 37.96
N ASP A 88 16.78 66.85 38.81
CA ASP A 88 16.48 67.30 40.17
C ASP A 88 15.56 68.52 40.16
N CYS A 89 15.82 69.48 39.26
CA CYS A 89 15.05 70.72 39.15
C CYS A 89 13.79 70.59 38.26
N HIS A 90 13.89 69.96 37.09
CA HIS A 90 12.82 69.94 36.07
C HIS A 90 11.92 68.70 36.10
N ILE A 91 12.25 67.66 36.88
CA ILE A 91 11.42 66.45 36.99
C ILE A 91 11.01 66.24 38.45
N ARG A 92 11.98 66.21 39.38
CA ARG A 92 11.74 66.00 40.81
C ARG A 92 11.21 67.26 41.50
N GLY A 93 11.57 68.46 41.00
CA GLY A 93 11.12 69.74 41.52
C GLY A 93 11.83 70.18 42.82
N VAL A 94 13.13 69.87 42.94
CA VAL A 94 13.98 70.30 44.05
C VAL A 94 14.38 71.77 43.86
N VAL A 95 14.55 72.52 44.96
CA VAL A 95 14.87 73.97 44.92
C VAL A 95 16.26 74.20 44.30
N PRO A 96 16.37 75.06 43.27
CA PRO A 96 15.32 75.90 42.69
C PRO A 96 14.38 75.09 41.79
N SER A 97 13.08 75.08 42.13
CA SER A 97 12.06 74.30 41.43
C SER A 97 11.79 74.95 40.08
N ALA A 98 12.07 74.22 39.01
CA ALA A 98 11.91 74.70 37.63
C ALA A 98 10.65 74.10 36.98
N PRO A 99 10.18 74.65 35.83
CA PRO A 99 9.02 74.10 35.12
C PRO A 99 9.17 72.60 34.86
N ARG A 100 8.14 71.83 35.19
CA ARG A 100 8.15 70.36 35.05
C ARG A 100 7.89 69.91 33.62
N ILE A 101 8.74 69.02 33.11
CA ILE A 101 8.63 68.46 31.76
C ILE A 101 8.02 67.06 31.84
N TYR A 102 6.73 66.94 31.53
CA TYR A 102 5.99 65.68 31.70
C TYR A 102 6.16 64.67 30.54
N ASN A 103 6.52 65.12 29.34
CA ASN A 103 6.38 64.32 28.11
C ASN A 103 7.69 63.81 27.48
N HIS A 104 8.84 64.07 28.08
CA HIS A 104 10.16 63.67 27.57
C HIS A 104 10.99 62.94 28.63
N ASN A 105 10.35 62.04 29.40
CA ASN A 105 11.03 61.16 30.36
C ASN A 105 11.32 59.80 29.71
N ARG A 106 12.32 59.05 30.21
CA ARG A 106 12.74 57.73 29.68
C ARG A 106 11.61 56.68 29.61
N ASN A 107 10.45 56.96 30.22
CA ASN A 107 9.24 56.12 30.24
C ASN A 107 7.93 56.87 29.86
N ALA A 108 7.99 57.97 29.11
CA ALA A 108 6.80 58.72 28.66
C ALA A 108 6.32 58.29 27.25
N ASN A 109 5.09 58.70 26.85
CA ASN A 109 4.47 58.38 25.54
C ASN A 109 5.28 58.84 24.32
N VAL A 110 6.17 59.83 24.49
CA VAL A 110 7.15 60.27 23.49
C VAL A 110 8.54 60.07 24.10
N SER A 111 9.15 58.91 23.84
CA SER A 111 10.47 58.57 24.40
C SER A 111 11.59 59.06 23.49
N VAL A 112 12.49 59.88 24.02
CA VAL A 112 13.77 60.21 23.37
C VAL A 112 14.90 59.58 24.15
N THR A 113 15.89 59.00 23.45
CA THR A 113 17.09 58.42 24.09
C THR A 113 18.17 59.46 24.37
N ALA A 114 18.03 60.67 23.80
CA ALA A 114 18.94 61.79 23.99
C ALA A 114 18.88 62.33 25.43
N SER A 115 20.04 62.74 25.97
CA SER A 115 20.06 63.45 27.25
C SER A 115 19.53 64.87 27.10
N CYS A 116 19.13 65.50 28.22
CA CYS A 116 18.67 66.89 28.23
C CYS A 116 19.70 67.82 27.56
N GLY A 117 20.99 67.65 27.85
CA GLY A 117 22.06 68.43 27.24
C GLY A 117 22.23 68.21 25.74
N ASP A 118 22.04 66.98 25.24
CA ASP A 118 22.17 66.67 23.81
C ASP A 118 21.16 67.43 22.96
N CYS A 119 19.93 67.60 23.46
CA CYS A 119 18.86 68.31 22.77
C CYS A 119 18.97 69.83 22.98
N HIS A 120 19.08 70.29 24.24
CA HIS A 120 19.04 71.72 24.54
C HIS A 120 20.27 72.49 24.04
N ASN A 121 21.43 71.83 23.92
CA ASN A 121 22.64 72.46 23.39
C ASN A 121 22.60 72.70 21.87
N LYS A 122 21.67 72.08 21.13
CA LYS A 122 21.49 72.29 19.68
C LYS A 122 21.12 73.73 19.31
N THR A 123 20.61 74.50 20.27
CA THR A 123 20.19 75.90 20.08
C THR A 123 21.29 76.94 20.28
N SER A 124 22.39 76.58 20.96
CA SER A 124 23.40 77.57 21.36
C SER A 124 24.85 77.13 21.21
N ASN A 125 25.22 75.86 21.30
CA ASN A 125 26.55 75.30 20.97
C ASN A 125 27.79 76.18 21.31
N LEU A 126 27.82 76.80 22.50
CA LEU A 126 28.72 77.93 22.81
C LEU A 126 29.80 77.65 23.88
N PHE A 127 29.98 76.44 24.46
CA PHE A 127 31.01 76.24 25.51
C PHE A 127 31.65 74.84 25.68
N ARG A 128 32.80 74.78 26.39
CA ARG A 128 33.91 73.79 26.24
C ARG A 128 34.19 72.86 27.44
N PHE A 129 33.19 72.43 28.24
CA PHE A 129 33.40 71.42 29.30
C PHE A 129 32.45 70.20 29.22
N SER A 130 31.14 70.39 29.10
CA SER A 130 30.17 69.32 28.81
C SER A 130 28.89 69.87 28.16
N ALA A 131 28.13 69.02 27.47
CA ALA A 131 26.86 69.39 26.84
C ALA A 131 25.83 69.90 27.86
N ASN A 132 25.74 69.26 29.03
CA ASN A 132 24.88 69.70 30.12
C ASN A 132 25.29 71.06 30.70
N SER A 133 26.59 71.31 30.86
CA SER A 133 27.08 72.63 31.34
C SER A 133 26.77 73.73 30.32
N SER A 134 26.88 73.41 29.03
CA SER A 134 26.58 74.34 27.95
C SER A 134 25.09 74.64 27.87
N ALA A 135 24.23 73.62 27.99
CA ALA A 135 22.78 73.78 28.04
C ALA A 135 22.33 74.56 29.29
N ALA A 136 22.96 74.32 30.45
CA ALA A 136 22.65 75.03 31.70
C ALA A 136 23.06 76.51 31.64
N HIS A 137 24.26 76.84 31.17
CA HIS A 137 24.72 78.23 31.17
C HIS A 137 24.25 79.04 29.95
N TYR A 138 24.08 78.41 28.80
CA TYR A 138 23.85 79.10 27.52
C TYR A 138 22.59 78.63 26.78
N GLY A 139 21.76 77.77 27.38
CA GLY A 139 20.52 77.29 26.78
C GLY A 139 19.50 78.43 26.60
N ARG A 140 19.00 78.62 25.37
CA ARG A 140 17.98 79.63 25.06
C ARG A 140 16.61 78.97 24.89
N ASN A 141 15.54 79.68 25.23
CA ASN A 141 14.18 79.22 24.94
C ASN A 141 13.90 79.38 23.43
N PRO A 142 13.55 78.32 22.68
CA PRO A 142 13.08 78.46 21.30
C PRO A 142 11.74 79.20 21.18
N SER A 143 10.96 79.28 22.26
CA SER A 143 9.50 79.51 22.19
C SER A 143 9.00 80.97 22.22
N SER A 144 9.86 82.00 22.22
CA SER A 144 9.34 83.38 22.28
C SER A 144 8.96 83.98 20.92
N SER A 145 9.08 83.26 19.80
CA SER A 145 8.83 83.83 18.47
C SER A 145 8.05 82.97 17.46
N LEU A 146 7.63 81.74 17.80
CA LEU A 146 6.85 80.89 16.89
C LEU A 146 5.37 80.78 17.33
N PRO A 147 4.38 81.03 16.45
CA PRO A 147 2.96 80.88 16.75
C PRO A 147 2.56 79.43 17.07
N SER A 148 1.51 79.23 17.88
CA SER A 148 0.91 77.91 18.14
C SER A 148 0.33 77.29 16.86
N GLY A 149 0.61 76.01 16.57
CA GLY A 149 0.07 75.27 15.41
C GLY A 149 1.13 74.50 14.61
N GLU A 150 0.90 74.27 13.31
CA GLU A 150 1.77 73.45 12.45
C GLU A 150 3.22 73.94 12.35
N GLN A 151 3.43 75.26 12.42
CA GLN A 151 4.77 75.88 12.37
C GLN A 151 5.67 75.45 13.54
N TYR A 152 5.07 75.11 14.67
CA TYR A 152 5.76 74.61 15.84
C TYR A 152 6.29 73.18 15.62
N CYS A 153 5.51 72.32 14.93
CA CYS A 153 5.91 70.96 14.57
C CYS A 153 6.99 70.94 13.48
N GLY A 154 6.89 71.86 12.52
CA GLY A 154 7.86 72.02 11.42
C GLY A 154 9.29 72.24 11.92
N PHE A 155 9.48 73.03 12.98
CA PHE A 155 10.81 73.29 13.56
C PHE A 155 11.63 72.03 13.85
N CYS A 156 10.97 70.94 14.25
CA CYS A 156 11.60 69.65 14.51
C CYS A 156 11.49 68.67 13.33
N HIS A 157 10.40 68.75 12.54
CA HIS A 157 10.01 67.74 11.53
C HIS A 157 10.04 68.23 10.06
N ASP A 158 10.65 69.38 9.79
CA ASP A 158 10.59 70.07 8.47
C ASP A 158 11.25 69.28 7.33
N ASN A 159 12.37 68.58 7.58
CA ASN A 159 13.08 67.77 6.58
C ASN A 159 14.20 66.93 7.20
N SER A 160 14.81 66.07 6.39
CA SER A 160 15.96 65.22 6.74
C SER A 160 17.23 65.97 7.18
N SER A 161 17.25 67.30 7.09
CA SER A 161 18.38 68.17 7.47
C SER A 161 18.13 68.98 8.75
N SER A 162 17.04 68.70 9.48
CA SER A 162 16.80 69.28 10.81
C SER A 162 18.01 69.03 11.74
N VAL A 163 18.43 70.04 12.50
CA VAL A 163 19.54 69.93 13.47
C VAL A 163 19.24 68.95 14.61
N TYR A 164 17.99 68.48 14.70
CA TYR A 164 17.50 67.50 15.65
C TYR A 164 17.39 66.08 15.06
N SER A 165 17.79 65.86 13.80
CA SER A 165 17.67 64.55 13.12
C SER A 165 18.37 63.40 13.84
N ASP A 166 19.48 63.68 14.53
CA ASP A 166 20.30 62.70 15.24
C ASP A 166 19.78 62.35 16.65
N VAL A 167 18.83 63.13 17.18
CA VAL A 167 18.22 62.90 18.49
C VAL A 167 16.82 62.27 18.42
N MET A 168 16.26 62.12 17.21
CA MET A 168 15.00 61.43 16.97
C MET A 168 15.17 59.90 17.04
N GLN A 169 14.29 59.21 17.79
CA GLN A 169 14.37 57.75 17.99
C GLN A 169 14.10 56.95 16.71
N ASN A 170 13.25 57.46 15.81
CA ASN A 170 12.95 56.85 14.51
C ASN A 170 13.24 57.86 13.40
N GLN A 171 14.20 57.54 12.54
CA GLN A 171 14.60 58.43 11.44
C GLN A 171 13.49 58.66 10.41
N ASN A 172 12.53 57.73 10.28
CA ASN A 172 11.38 57.88 9.37
C ASN A 172 10.38 58.93 9.85
N ASN A 173 10.46 59.35 11.13
CA ASN A 173 9.59 60.38 11.71
C ASN A 173 10.25 61.78 11.67
N ILE A 174 11.46 61.92 11.11
CA ILE A 174 12.16 63.21 10.93
C ILE A 174 11.49 64.08 9.86
N MET A 175 10.78 63.44 8.91
CA MET A 175 9.98 64.10 7.89
C MET A 175 8.54 63.62 7.97
N ILE A 176 7.59 64.55 7.99
CA ILE A 176 6.17 64.22 7.94
C ILE A 176 5.72 64.32 6.48
N GLY A 177 5.16 63.24 5.93
CA GLY A 177 4.60 63.25 4.57
C GLY A 177 3.41 64.23 4.48
N LYS A 178 3.26 64.94 3.36
CA LYS A 178 2.34 66.07 3.17
C LYS A 178 0.83 65.71 3.15
N HIS A 179 0.29 65.06 4.17
CA HIS A 179 -1.15 65.15 4.47
C HIS A 179 -1.52 66.54 5.05
N THR A 180 -0.50 67.30 5.48
CA THR A 180 -0.56 68.54 6.28
C THR A 180 0.01 69.79 5.57
N SER A 181 0.19 69.82 4.23
CA SER A 181 0.60 71.08 3.57
C SER A 181 -0.14 71.46 2.30
N GLY A 182 -1.15 72.32 2.44
CA GLY A 182 -1.24 73.58 1.68
C GLY A 182 -1.71 73.58 0.21
N ILE A 183 -1.92 72.46 -0.48
CA ILE A 183 -2.62 72.48 -1.78
C ILE A 183 -4.13 72.37 -1.55
N ILE A 184 -4.77 73.52 -1.63
CA ILE A 184 -6.19 73.75 -1.40
C ILE A 184 -7.00 73.06 -2.51
N ASN A 185 -7.70 71.97 -2.17
CA ASN A 185 -8.95 71.62 -2.84
C ASN A 185 -10.08 71.55 -1.79
N PRO A 186 -10.92 72.60 -1.66
CA PRO A 186 -11.97 72.66 -0.64
C PRO A 186 -13.06 71.59 -0.78
N GLY A 187 -13.02 70.79 -1.86
CA GLY A 187 -14.03 69.78 -2.18
C GLY A 187 -13.68 68.33 -1.78
N HIS A 188 -12.54 68.05 -1.12
CA HIS A 188 -12.23 66.68 -0.71
C HIS A 188 -13.00 66.28 0.58
N PRO A 189 -13.75 65.17 0.60
CA PRO A 189 -14.62 64.80 1.73
C PRO A 189 -13.89 64.54 3.05
N ALA A 190 -12.59 64.18 3.00
CA ALA A 190 -11.76 63.93 4.18
C ALA A 190 -11.13 65.21 4.77
N GLY A 191 -11.22 66.37 4.10
CA GLY A 191 -10.65 67.63 4.56
C GLY A 191 -9.11 67.68 4.58
N HIS A 192 -8.56 68.67 5.29
CA HIS A 192 -7.13 68.88 5.54
C HIS A 192 -6.83 68.60 7.02
N PRO A 193 -6.41 67.37 7.39
CA PRO A 193 -6.08 67.08 8.78
C PRO A 193 -4.75 67.74 9.13
N ASP A 194 -4.80 68.84 9.88
CA ASP A 194 -3.60 69.49 10.43
C ASP A 194 -3.05 68.70 11.64
N CYS A 195 -1.83 69.02 12.06
CA CYS A 195 -1.19 68.37 13.20
C CYS A 195 -2.09 68.39 14.46
N THR A 196 -2.84 69.47 14.64
CA THR A 196 -3.70 69.69 15.81
C THR A 196 -5.01 68.90 15.76
N SER A 197 -5.47 68.56 14.56
CA SER A 197 -6.68 67.76 14.28
C SER A 197 -6.46 66.29 14.68
N CYS A 198 -5.21 65.81 14.59
CA CYS A 198 -4.85 64.46 14.98
C CYS A 198 -4.23 64.38 16.39
N HIS A 199 -3.47 65.40 16.83
CA HIS A 199 -2.65 65.33 18.05
C HIS A 199 -2.98 66.38 19.13
N GLY A 200 -3.77 67.43 18.87
CA GLY A 200 -4.12 68.50 19.83
C GLY A 200 -3.32 69.81 19.68
N THR A 201 -3.61 70.85 20.50
CA THR A 201 -3.26 72.28 20.22
C THR A 201 -2.04 72.89 20.95
N ASP A 202 -1.17 72.13 21.63
CA ASP A 202 -0.17 72.72 22.56
C ASP A 202 1.26 72.85 22.00
N SER A 203 2.00 73.87 22.47
CA SER A 203 3.22 74.45 21.85
C SER A 203 4.55 73.92 22.41
N LEU A 204 4.59 72.74 23.05
CA LEU A 204 5.81 71.99 23.46
C LEU A 204 5.48 70.62 24.12
N HIS A 205 4.23 70.17 24.05
CA HIS A 205 3.53 69.78 25.28
C HIS A 205 2.37 68.80 25.10
N GLY A 206 1.87 68.32 26.24
CA GLY A 206 0.72 67.45 26.35
C GLY A 206 -0.60 68.23 26.26
N PRO A 207 -1.66 67.84 26.98
CA PRO A 207 -1.62 67.01 28.18
C PRO A 207 -1.52 65.50 27.97
N ASN A 208 -1.56 64.95 26.74
CA ASN A 208 -1.20 63.54 26.54
C ASN A 208 -0.61 63.14 25.18
N LEU A 209 -0.70 63.96 24.10
CA LEU A 209 -0.15 63.66 22.75
C LEU A 209 -0.20 62.14 22.42
N THR A 210 -1.32 61.50 22.75
CA THR A 210 -1.41 60.05 22.68
C THR A 210 -1.59 59.69 21.23
N LYS A 211 -0.62 58.94 20.70
CA LYS A 211 -0.72 58.29 19.41
C LYS A 211 -2.10 57.60 19.29
N PRO A 212 -2.86 57.81 18.20
CA PRO A 212 -4.14 57.14 17.99
C PRO A 212 -4.00 55.62 18.16
N VAL A 213 -4.99 55.00 18.81
CA VAL A 213 -4.99 53.54 18.99
C VAL A 213 -5.07 52.89 17.61
N LEU A 214 -4.13 51.98 17.37
CA LEU A 214 -3.82 51.43 16.04
C LEU A 214 -4.98 50.62 15.43
N ASP A 215 -5.94 50.18 16.25
CA ASP A 215 -7.13 49.45 15.80
C ASP A 215 -8.44 50.17 16.15
N SER A 216 -8.53 51.47 15.86
CA SER A 216 -9.70 52.30 16.21
C SER A 216 -10.54 52.78 15.02
N GLY A 217 -10.32 52.26 13.80
CA GLY A 217 -10.96 52.80 12.59
C GLY A 217 -10.58 54.26 12.29
N PHE A 218 -9.45 54.73 12.85
CA PHE A 218 -9.01 56.12 12.77
C PHE A 218 -8.94 56.66 11.34
N CYS A 219 -8.34 55.90 10.42
CA CYS A 219 -8.25 56.26 9.00
C CYS A 219 -9.64 56.30 8.34
N ASN A 220 -10.51 55.33 8.66
CA ASN A 220 -11.87 55.29 8.14
C ASN A 220 -12.68 56.50 8.57
N ASN A 221 -12.51 57.03 9.79
CA ASN A 221 -13.28 58.19 10.23
C ASN A 221 -13.06 59.44 9.35
N CYS A 222 -11.86 59.60 8.78
CA CYS A 222 -11.57 60.68 7.85
C CYS A 222 -11.97 60.31 6.41
N HIS A 223 -11.71 59.07 5.98
CA HIS A 223 -11.91 58.63 4.60
C HIS A 223 -13.29 57.99 4.29
N LYS A 224 -14.20 57.90 5.26
CA LYS A 224 -15.53 57.27 5.12
C LYS A 224 -16.37 57.83 3.97
N ASN A 225 -16.24 59.14 3.72
CA ASN A 225 -17.02 59.86 2.72
C ASN A 225 -16.25 60.09 1.40
N ASP A 226 -15.07 59.48 1.26
CA ASP A 226 -14.28 59.54 0.04
C ASP A 226 -15.08 59.02 -1.17
N PRO A 227 -14.95 59.61 -2.38
CA PRO A 227 -15.66 59.14 -3.58
C PRO A 227 -15.42 57.65 -3.89
N LEU A 228 -14.28 57.09 -3.47
CA LEU A 228 -13.91 55.69 -3.64
C LEU A 228 -14.52 54.75 -2.59
N LYS A 229 -15.13 55.28 -1.51
CA LYS A 229 -15.83 54.53 -0.43
C LYS A 229 -15.06 53.30 0.04
N LYS A 230 -13.78 53.46 0.39
CA LYS A 230 -12.89 52.37 0.81
C LYS A 230 -13.07 52.13 2.31
N ASP A 231 -13.36 50.88 2.67
CA ASP A 231 -13.55 50.42 4.05
C ASP A 231 -12.41 49.48 4.49
N MET A 232 -12.42 49.08 5.77
CA MET A 232 -11.57 47.98 6.25
C MET A 232 -11.89 46.67 5.54
N HIS A 233 -10.86 45.93 5.12
CA HIS A 233 -11.05 44.63 4.50
C HIS A 233 -11.70 43.65 5.49
N ALA A 234 -12.82 43.06 5.09
CA ALA A 234 -13.69 42.20 5.92
C ALA A 234 -14.24 42.88 7.20
N GLY A 235 -14.11 44.21 7.32
CA GLY A 235 -14.42 44.94 8.56
C GLY A 235 -13.52 44.56 9.76
N LYS A 236 -12.43 43.84 9.51
CA LYS A 236 -11.53 43.31 10.56
C LYS A 236 -10.10 43.80 10.42
N LEU A 237 -9.65 44.08 9.20
CA LEU A 237 -8.27 44.48 8.95
C LEU A 237 -8.15 45.99 8.84
N GLU A 238 -7.48 46.58 9.82
CA GLU A 238 -7.24 48.02 9.92
C GLU A 238 -6.29 48.51 8.82
N CYS A 239 -6.55 49.71 8.30
CA CYS A 239 -5.83 50.28 7.15
C CYS A 239 -4.31 50.27 7.39
N ILE A 240 -3.89 50.67 8.60
CA ILE A 240 -2.48 50.74 8.99
C ILE A 240 -1.75 49.38 8.94
N GLN A 241 -2.45 48.26 9.09
CA GLN A 241 -1.80 46.95 9.06
C GLN A 241 -1.20 46.66 7.68
N CYS A 242 -1.86 47.16 6.62
CA CYS A 242 -1.42 47.05 5.22
C CYS A 242 -0.66 48.28 4.74
N HIS A 243 -0.82 49.42 5.43
CA HIS A 243 -0.28 50.70 4.99
C HIS A 243 0.87 51.24 5.86
N THR A 244 1.32 50.50 6.87
CA THR A 244 2.52 50.82 7.64
C THR A 244 3.32 49.57 7.98
N ASP A 245 4.65 49.68 7.99
CA ASP A 245 5.54 48.56 8.32
C ASP A 245 5.44 48.21 9.81
N THR A 246 5.59 49.22 10.67
CA THR A 246 5.34 49.11 12.09
C THR A 246 4.21 50.04 12.51
N ALA A 247 3.64 49.72 13.66
CA ALA A 247 2.73 50.58 14.37
C ALA A 247 3.24 52.04 14.50
N ASN A 248 4.55 52.27 14.62
CA ASN A 248 5.14 53.57 14.96
C ASN A 248 5.43 54.49 13.77
N ASP A 249 5.00 54.10 12.57
CA ASP A 249 5.35 54.72 11.28
C ASP A 249 4.10 55.27 10.55
N ILE A 250 3.19 55.91 11.29
CA ILE A 250 1.89 56.39 10.77
C ILE A 250 1.97 57.70 9.97
N HIS A 251 3.07 58.44 10.10
CA HIS A 251 3.28 59.74 9.42
C HIS A 251 3.75 59.60 7.96
N ASN A 252 4.10 58.38 7.55
CA ASN A 252 4.55 58.06 6.20
C ASN A 252 3.80 56.81 5.70
N ILE A 253 2.66 57.03 5.04
CA ILE A 253 1.83 55.94 4.50
C ILE A 253 2.63 55.15 3.46
N LYS A 254 2.77 53.86 3.74
CA LYS A 254 3.41 52.86 2.89
C LYS A 254 2.35 51.97 2.25
N TYR A 255 2.79 51.11 1.35
CA TYR A 255 1.99 50.05 0.76
C TYR A 255 2.72 48.74 0.96
N LEU A 256 1.99 47.75 1.45
CA LEU A 256 2.44 46.37 1.45
C LEU A 256 2.70 45.94 0.00
N LEU A 257 3.90 45.43 -0.26
CA LEU A 257 4.31 44.85 -1.53
C LEU A 257 4.07 43.33 -1.52
N GLN A 258 4.15 42.73 -2.71
CA GLN A 258 3.92 41.29 -2.89
C GLN A 258 4.94 40.40 -2.16
N ASP A 259 6.14 40.91 -1.88
CA ASP A 259 7.19 40.22 -1.13
C ASP A 259 7.05 40.37 0.40
N GLY A 260 6.03 41.08 0.87
CA GLY A 260 5.79 41.35 2.28
C GLY A 260 6.54 42.58 2.83
N THR A 261 7.35 43.24 2.01
CA THR A 261 8.00 44.52 2.38
C THR A 261 7.05 45.70 2.21
N TYR A 262 7.43 46.86 2.74
CA TYR A 262 6.63 48.09 2.67
C TYR A 262 7.37 49.17 1.92
N ARG A 263 6.67 49.86 1.03
CA ARG A 263 7.23 50.98 0.26
C ARG A 263 6.32 52.20 0.31
N SER A 264 6.89 53.36 0.61
CA SER A 264 6.18 54.65 0.55
C SER A 264 6.22 55.23 -0.86
N ILE A 265 5.27 56.11 -1.14
CA ILE A 265 5.32 57.04 -2.27
C ILE A 265 5.79 58.38 -1.70
N ASN A 266 6.78 58.98 -2.34
CA ASN A 266 7.19 60.35 -2.00
C ASN A 266 6.17 61.32 -2.63
N ALA A 267 4.99 61.41 -2.03
CA ALA A 267 3.89 62.22 -2.51
C ALA A 267 4.06 63.67 -2.03
N THR A 268 4.12 64.58 -2.99
CA THR A 268 4.21 66.03 -2.78
C THR A 268 2.87 66.74 -2.96
N ASP A 269 1.92 66.11 -3.66
CA ASP A 269 0.51 66.53 -3.84
C ASP A 269 -0.41 65.29 -3.96
N CYS A 270 -1.72 65.49 -3.81
CA CYS A 270 -2.76 64.47 -3.98
C CYS A 270 -2.66 63.74 -5.33
N TYR A 271 -2.18 64.41 -6.39
CA TYR A 271 -2.03 63.81 -7.73
C TYR A 271 -0.97 62.70 -7.81
N ASP A 272 -0.01 62.69 -6.89
CA ASP A 272 1.05 61.68 -6.86
C ASP A 272 0.53 60.29 -6.46
N CYS A 273 -0.64 60.25 -5.79
CA CYS A 273 -1.35 59.03 -5.41
C CYS A 273 -2.72 58.90 -6.11
N HIS A 274 -3.33 60.00 -6.56
CA HIS A 274 -4.65 60.02 -7.20
C HIS A 274 -4.58 60.56 -8.64
N GLY A 275 -5.09 59.82 -9.63
CA GLY A 275 -5.27 60.33 -10.99
C GLY A 275 -6.40 61.36 -11.08
N TYR A 276 -6.44 62.15 -12.16
CA TYR A 276 -7.61 62.98 -12.52
C TYR A 276 -8.56 62.23 -13.46
N PRO A 277 -9.89 62.21 -13.21
CA PRO A 277 -10.55 62.66 -11.98
C PRO A 277 -10.20 61.75 -10.79
N PHE A 278 -10.33 62.27 -9.55
CA PHE A 278 -9.90 61.66 -8.26
C PHE A 278 -10.48 60.26 -7.94
N SER A 279 -11.18 59.63 -8.88
CA SER A 279 -11.73 58.28 -8.82
C SER A 279 -10.73 57.17 -9.17
N SER A 280 -9.45 57.48 -9.35
CA SER A 280 -8.42 56.47 -9.65
C SER A 280 -7.19 56.64 -8.77
N PHE A 281 -6.75 55.57 -8.12
CA PHE A 281 -5.55 55.55 -7.29
C PHE A 281 -4.38 55.04 -8.12
N ARG A 282 -3.25 55.76 -8.16
CA ARG A 282 -2.06 55.41 -8.95
C ARG A 282 -0.86 55.23 -8.03
N VAL A 283 -0.31 54.03 -8.06
CA VAL A 283 0.95 53.71 -7.38
C VAL A 283 1.93 53.15 -8.42
N PRO A 284 3.20 53.60 -8.47
CA PRO A 284 4.14 53.25 -9.54
C PRO A 284 4.80 51.87 -9.36
N PHE A 285 4.26 51.03 -8.47
CA PHE A 285 4.79 49.71 -8.13
C PHE A 285 3.67 48.74 -7.76
N SER A 286 3.91 47.44 -7.94
CA SER A 286 2.94 46.38 -7.66
C SER A 286 2.74 46.19 -6.17
N THR A 287 1.53 46.46 -5.68
CA THR A 287 1.15 46.24 -4.29
C THR A 287 0.72 44.80 -4.05
N ALA A 288 0.67 44.41 -2.78
CA ALA A 288 0.02 43.18 -2.34
C ALA A 288 -1.43 43.13 -2.84
N ASN A 289 -1.87 41.92 -3.11
CA ASN A 289 -3.20 41.60 -3.62
C ASN A 289 -3.73 40.35 -2.91
N CYS A 290 -4.91 39.87 -3.30
CA CYS A 290 -5.54 38.71 -2.68
C CYS A 290 -4.61 37.48 -2.67
N THR A 291 -3.83 37.25 -3.74
CA THR A 291 -2.93 36.08 -3.82
C THR A 291 -1.73 36.19 -2.89
N THR A 292 -1.29 37.40 -2.59
CA THR A 292 -0.19 37.68 -1.65
C THR A 292 -0.53 37.24 -0.22
N CYS A 293 -1.78 37.46 0.18
CA CYS A 293 -2.23 37.21 1.56
C CYS A 293 -3.06 35.94 1.73
N HIS A 294 -3.69 35.41 0.69
CA HIS A 294 -4.59 34.26 0.83
C HIS A 294 -4.06 32.97 0.21
N LEU A 295 -3.00 33.00 -0.61
CA LEU A 295 -2.43 31.79 -1.21
C LEU A 295 -1.10 31.39 -0.57
N GLY A 296 -0.89 30.08 -0.42
CA GLY A 296 0.33 29.49 0.11
C GLY A 296 0.59 29.90 1.56
N ASN A 297 1.87 30.14 1.88
CA ASN A 297 2.27 30.64 3.20
C ASN A 297 1.82 32.10 3.42
N GLY A 298 1.57 32.82 2.32
CA GLY A 298 1.42 34.27 2.21
C GLY A 298 2.32 35.07 3.16
N VAL A 299 1.89 36.27 3.56
CA VAL A 299 2.70 37.16 4.41
C VAL A 299 2.52 36.85 5.89
N ILE A 300 3.63 36.64 6.61
CA ILE A 300 3.66 36.24 8.04
C ILE A 300 2.84 37.18 8.93
N LYS A 301 2.90 38.49 8.68
CA LYS A 301 2.18 39.52 9.44
C LYS A 301 0.65 39.33 9.42
N PHE A 302 0.12 38.62 8.42
CA PHE A 302 -1.30 38.30 8.28
C PHE A 302 -1.56 36.79 8.44
N ALA A 303 -0.90 36.15 9.40
CA ALA A 303 -1.04 34.72 9.67
C ALA A 303 -2.51 34.27 9.91
N GLN A 304 -3.36 35.17 10.40
CA GLN A 304 -4.79 34.91 10.64
C GLN A 304 -5.65 35.00 9.38
N ALA A 305 -5.11 35.43 8.24
CA ALA A 305 -5.84 35.43 6.99
C ALA A 305 -6.15 33.98 6.55
N PRO A 306 -7.35 33.69 6.01
CA PRO A 306 -7.65 32.39 5.41
C PRO A 306 -6.59 32.05 4.35
N ARG A 307 -5.95 30.89 4.49
CA ARG A 307 -4.90 30.40 3.58
C ARG A 307 -5.43 29.26 2.72
N PHE A 308 -5.16 29.35 1.43
CA PHE A 308 -5.52 28.37 0.43
C PHE A 308 -4.29 27.92 -0.37
N PRO A 309 -4.34 26.79 -1.07
CA PRO A 309 -3.21 26.32 -1.87
C PRO A 309 -2.74 27.33 -2.93
N SER A 310 -1.43 27.41 -3.15
CA SER A 310 -0.83 28.21 -4.23
C SER A 310 -0.16 27.28 -5.26
N PRO A 311 -0.51 27.34 -6.55
CA PRO A 311 -1.61 28.14 -7.11
C PRO A 311 -2.99 27.58 -6.74
N MET A 312 -4.00 28.45 -6.69
CA MET A 312 -5.41 28.08 -6.66
C MET A 312 -5.76 27.35 -7.97
N LYS A 313 -6.49 26.25 -7.83
CA LYS A 313 -6.88 25.41 -8.97
C LYS A 313 -8.40 25.30 -9.05
N HIS A 314 -8.91 25.53 -10.25
CA HIS A 314 -10.31 25.28 -10.63
C HIS A 314 -10.41 24.21 -11.73
N SER A 315 -9.29 23.50 -11.97
CA SER A 315 -9.09 22.28 -12.76
C SER A 315 -7.61 21.85 -12.59
N SER A 316 -7.11 20.89 -13.37
CA SER A 316 -5.67 20.61 -13.45
C SER A 316 -4.83 21.81 -13.90
N ASN A 317 -5.44 22.82 -14.55
CA ASN A 317 -4.81 24.06 -14.98
C ASN A 317 -5.26 25.27 -14.13
N PRO A 318 -4.33 26.06 -13.55
CA PRO A 318 -4.64 27.25 -12.76
C PRO A 318 -5.20 28.44 -13.57
N VAL A 319 -5.21 28.38 -14.90
CA VAL A 319 -5.72 29.42 -15.82
C VAL A 319 -6.99 28.95 -16.55
N SER A 320 -7.68 27.94 -16.03
CA SER A 320 -8.82 27.30 -16.71
C SER A 320 -9.98 28.24 -17.07
N GLY A 321 -10.18 29.35 -16.36
CA GLY A 321 -11.17 30.36 -16.70
C GLY A 321 -10.96 31.02 -18.07
N GLY A 322 -9.74 30.95 -18.63
CA GLY A 322 -9.42 31.47 -19.95
C GLY A 322 -9.50 30.42 -21.06
N LEU A 323 -9.66 29.14 -20.71
CA LEU A 323 -9.62 28.02 -21.65
C LEU A 323 -11.01 27.55 -22.09
N TRP A 324 -12.01 27.74 -21.22
CA TRP A 324 -13.38 27.21 -21.37
C TRP A 324 -14.42 28.29 -21.68
N ASN A 325 -13.99 29.45 -22.16
CA ASN A 325 -14.82 30.63 -22.35
C ASN A 325 -15.75 30.59 -23.57
N GLY A 326 -15.55 29.64 -24.49
CA GLY A 326 -16.44 29.45 -25.64
C GLY A 326 -16.60 30.73 -26.47
N SER A 327 -17.85 31.20 -26.61
CA SER A 327 -18.19 32.47 -27.28
C SER A 327 -18.20 33.69 -26.34
N GLN A 328 -18.00 33.49 -25.04
CA GLN A 328 -17.91 34.55 -24.04
C GLN A 328 -16.45 35.03 -23.86
N PRO A 329 -16.24 36.25 -23.32
CA PRO A 329 -14.93 36.66 -22.82
C PRO A 329 -14.39 35.68 -21.77
N ALA A 330 -13.07 35.61 -21.63
CA ALA A 330 -12.43 34.79 -20.59
C ALA A 330 -12.99 35.13 -19.19
N TYR A 331 -13.35 34.09 -18.41
CA TYR A 331 -13.83 34.26 -17.04
C TYR A 331 -12.71 34.83 -16.13
N TRP A 332 -11.47 34.35 -16.32
CA TRP A 332 -10.24 34.90 -15.74
C TRP A 332 -9.00 34.42 -16.50
N GLY A 333 -7.88 35.15 -16.38
CA GLY A 333 -6.61 34.83 -17.09
C GLY A 333 -5.41 34.59 -16.18
N ASP A 334 -5.54 34.88 -14.89
CA ASP A 334 -4.52 34.67 -13.87
C ASP A 334 -5.18 34.45 -12.49
N GLN A 335 -4.37 34.19 -11.47
CA GLN A 335 -4.84 33.90 -10.11
C GLN A 335 -5.58 35.09 -9.48
N VAL A 336 -5.17 36.33 -9.79
CA VAL A 336 -5.76 37.54 -9.21
C VAL A 336 -7.13 37.82 -9.83
N SER A 337 -7.24 37.71 -11.14
CA SER A 337 -8.51 37.83 -11.88
C SER A 337 -9.47 36.70 -11.51
N ALA A 338 -8.98 35.50 -11.20
CA ALA A 338 -9.82 34.40 -10.69
C ALA A 338 -10.43 34.74 -9.32
N CYS A 339 -9.63 35.25 -8.38
CA CYS A 339 -10.13 35.73 -7.10
C CYS A 339 -11.18 36.84 -7.29
N LYS A 340 -10.93 37.79 -8.20
CA LYS A 340 -11.86 38.89 -8.49
C LYS A 340 -13.14 38.42 -9.19
N TYR A 341 -13.09 37.38 -10.00
CA TYR A 341 -14.29 36.81 -10.62
C TYR A 341 -15.18 36.15 -9.56
N CYS A 342 -14.59 35.30 -8.69
CA CYS A 342 -15.32 34.58 -7.65
C CYS A 342 -15.79 35.48 -6.49
N HIS A 343 -14.93 36.40 -6.04
CA HIS A 343 -15.18 37.20 -4.85
C HIS A 343 -15.45 38.67 -5.15
N GLY A 344 -15.22 39.17 -6.36
CA GLY A 344 -15.22 40.61 -6.64
C GLY A 344 -13.94 41.30 -6.17
N ASP A 345 -13.85 42.61 -6.38
CA ASP A 345 -12.79 43.44 -5.77
C ASP A 345 -13.18 43.77 -4.32
N THR A 346 -12.85 42.85 -3.41
CA THR A 346 -13.17 42.96 -1.98
C THR A 346 -12.05 43.55 -1.15
N LEU A 347 -10.94 43.93 -1.80
CA LEU A 347 -9.91 44.75 -1.16
C LEU A 347 -10.55 46.09 -0.78
N HIS A 348 -10.43 46.43 0.51
CA HIS A 348 -11.09 47.59 1.10
C HIS A 348 -12.63 47.54 1.11
N ASN A 349 -13.23 46.35 1.21
CA ASN A 349 -14.67 46.16 1.37
C ASN A 349 -14.96 45.39 2.68
N THR A 350 -15.99 45.82 3.41
CA THR A 350 -16.49 45.13 4.61
C THR A 350 -17.01 43.72 4.30
N ASN A 351 -17.57 43.49 3.11
CA ASN A 351 -18.01 42.17 2.66
C ASN A 351 -16.91 41.47 1.82
N ALA A 352 -16.08 40.67 2.47
CA ALA A 352 -14.94 40.00 1.85
C ALA A 352 -15.31 38.88 0.86
N LEU A 353 -16.56 38.41 0.87
CA LEU A 353 -16.98 37.26 0.06
C LEU A 353 -17.50 37.66 -1.33
N GLY A 354 -17.96 38.90 -1.50
CA GLY A 354 -18.57 39.46 -2.72
C GLY A 354 -19.40 38.46 -3.55
N ASN A 355 -19.01 38.17 -4.79
CA ASN A 355 -19.89 37.48 -5.77
C ASN A 355 -20.38 36.09 -5.32
N ILE A 356 -19.59 35.31 -4.57
CA ILE A 356 -20.06 34.00 -4.06
C ILE A 356 -21.25 34.11 -3.08
N SER A 357 -21.53 35.30 -2.54
CA SER A 357 -22.70 35.51 -1.68
C SER A 357 -24.02 35.25 -2.42
N ASN A 358 -24.01 35.37 -3.75
CA ASN A 358 -25.19 35.18 -4.61
C ASN A 358 -25.57 33.71 -4.81
N ILE A 359 -24.63 32.78 -4.60
CA ILE A 359 -24.79 31.33 -4.86
C ILE A 359 -24.74 30.47 -3.59
N LYS A 360 -24.73 31.10 -2.41
CA LYS A 360 -24.61 30.39 -1.12
C LYS A 360 -25.88 29.66 -0.68
N SER A 361 -27.03 29.87 -1.34
CA SER A 361 -28.33 29.37 -0.87
C SER A 361 -28.30 27.86 -0.63
N GLY A 362 -28.62 27.44 0.60
CA GLY A 362 -28.53 26.04 1.06
C GLY A 362 -27.16 25.59 1.57
N ASN A 363 -26.11 26.42 1.48
CA ASN A 363 -24.74 26.10 1.89
C ASN A 363 -24.21 27.04 3.00
N ALA A 364 -23.43 26.49 3.91
CA ALA A 364 -22.62 27.23 4.88
C ALA A 364 -21.17 27.40 4.39
N PHE A 365 -20.54 28.52 4.76
CA PHE A 365 -19.13 28.77 4.45
C PHE A 365 -18.23 27.82 5.25
N ASN A 366 -17.19 27.29 4.60
CA ASN A 366 -16.25 26.34 5.21
C ASN A 366 -16.92 25.11 5.84
N GLN A 367 -18.09 24.70 5.32
CA GLN A 367 -18.77 23.50 5.77
C GLN A 367 -18.02 22.23 5.33
N SER A 368 -18.22 21.15 6.08
CA SER A 368 -17.82 19.80 5.66
C SER A 368 -18.51 19.40 4.36
N ILE A 369 -17.83 18.60 3.55
CA ILE A 369 -18.36 18.13 2.28
C ILE A 369 -19.29 16.95 2.53
N THR A 370 -20.58 17.13 2.24
CA THR A 370 -21.64 16.16 2.49
C THR A 370 -22.59 16.05 1.30
N ASN A 371 -23.51 15.09 1.35
CA ASN A 371 -24.58 14.95 0.35
C ASN A 371 -25.58 16.13 0.33
N SER A 372 -25.47 17.08 1.27
CA SER A 372 -26.26 18.31 1.35
C SER A 372 -25.47 19.58 1.03
N SER A 373 -24.23 19.45 0.54
CA SER A 373 -23.41 20.57 0.07
C SER A 373 -23.45 20.66 -1.45
N PHE A 374 -23.64 21.87 -2.01
CA PHE A 374 -24.00 22.09 -3.41
C PHE A 374 -23.31 23.32 -4.04
N TRP A 375 -22.11 23.68 -3.59
CA TRP A 375 -21.40 24.86 -4.13
C TRP A 375 -21.12 24.74 -5.64
N CYS A 376 -20.73 23.55 -6.11
CA CYS A 376 -20.49 23.32 -7.54
C CYS A 376 -21.79 23.40 -8.35
N ALA A 377 -22.87 22.80 -7.84
CA ALA A 377 -24.18 22.79 -8.50
C ALA A 377 -24.81 24.18 -8.60
N ASN A 378 -24.70 24.98 -7.55
CA ASN A 378 -25.23 26.35 -7.53
C ASN A 378 -24.58 27.29 -8.58
N CYS A 379 -23.41 26.91 -9.10
CA CYS A 379 -22.70 27.64 -10.16
C CYS A 379 -22.85 27.04 -11.57
N HIS A 380 -22.89 25.71 -11.71
CA HIS A 380 -22.67 25.04 -13.00
C HIS A 380 -23.85 24.22 -13.54
N TYR A 381 -24.96 24.11 -12.81
CA TYR A 381 -26.08 23.21 -13.17
C TYR A 381 -27.41 23.94 -13.34
N GLN A 382 -27.70 24.40 -14.56
CA GLN A 382 -28.96 25.08 -14.92
C GLN A 382 -30.06 24.07 -15.30
N GLY A 383 -31.34 24.37 -15.02
CA GLY A 383 -32.50 23.64 -15.59
C GLY A 383 -32.84 22.28 -14.98
N VAL A 384 -32.38 21.97 -13.78
CA VAL A 384 -32.65 20.71 -13.06
C VAL A 384 -33.90 20.85 -12.18
N PRO A 385 -34.74 19.81 -11.98
CA PRO A 385 -35.99 19.93 -11.21
C PRO A 385 -35.76 20.50 -9.81
N SER A 386 -36.70 21.30 -9.33
CA SER A 386 -36.65 21.98 -8.02
C SER A 386 -36.42 20.99 -6.87
N GLY A 387 -35.33 21.20 -6.12
CA GLY A 387 -34.89 20.42 -4.96
C GLY A 387 -33.87 21.20 -4.10
N ASN A 388 -33.04 20.51 -3.31
CA ASN A 388 -32.17 21.05 -2.23
C ASN A 388 -31.01 22.00 -2.64
N TYR A 389 -30.95 22.50 -3.87
CA TYR A 389 -29.91 23.43 -4.32
C TYR A 389 -30.49 24.50 -5.26
N SER A 390 -29.83 25.65 -5.37
CA SER A 390 -30.34 26.84 -6.04
C SER A 390 -29.29 27.41 -6.99
N TYR A 391 -29.41 27.05 -8.26
CA TYR A 391 -28.56 27.60 -9.33
C TYR A 391 -28.77 29.12 -9.44
N ASN A 392 -27.68 29.88 -9.27
CA ASN A 392 -27.66 31.33 -9.48
C ASN A 392 -26.37 31.78 -10.18
N GLY A 393 -25.83 30.94 -11.08
CA GLY A 393 -24.65 31.26 -11.88
C GLY A 393 -24.85 32.49 -12.77
N THR A 394 -26.08 32.79 -13.19
CA THR A 394 -26.42 33.99 -13.98
C THR A 394 -26.13 35.32 -13.29
N SER A 395 -25.86 35.32 -11.99
CA SER A 395 -25.46 36.52 -11.24
C SER A 395 -23.97 36.89 -11.43
N PHE A 396 -23.19 36.06 -12.13
CA PHE A 396 -21.79 36.29 -12.48
C PHE A 396 -21.68 36.80 -13.92
N ASN A 397 -20.67 37.64 -14.20
CA ASN A 397 -20.39 38.16 -15.53
C ASN A 397 -18.88 38.06 -15.84
N PRO A 398 -18.45 37.29 -16.85
CA PRO A 398 -19.24 36.40 -17.70
C PRO A 398 -19.95 35.28 -16.92
N VAL A 399 -20.93 34.59 -17.50
CA VAL A 399 -21.75 33.59 -16.78
C VAL A 399 -21.00 32.25 -16.74
N PRO A 400 -20.78 31.62 -15.55
CA PRO A 400 -20.06 30.37 -15.44
C PRO A 400 -20.61 29.29 -16.38
N PRO A 401 -19.72 28.44 -16.93
CA PRO A 401 -20.09 27.43 -17.90
C PRO A 401 -21.06 26.41 -17.29
N GLU A 402 -22.11 26.06 -18.02
CA GLU A 402 -22.98 24.92 -17.69
C GLU A 402 -22.34 23.63 -18.22
N ILE A 403 -22.33 22.57 -17.41
CA ILE A 403 -21.48 21.39 -17.66
C ILE A 403 -22.21 20.10 -18.08
N LYS A 404 -23.54 20.11 -18.28
CA LYS A 404 -24.36 18.96 -18.72
C LYS A 404 -24.48 18.82 -20.24
N ASN A 405 -23.64 19.49 -21.02
CA ASN A 405 -23.56 19.37 -22.49
C ASN A 405 -24.74 19.99 -23.27
N ASN A 406 -25.56 20.87 -22.68
CA ASN A 406 -26.79 21.36 -23.35
C ASN A 406 -27.00 22.89 -23.34
N SER A 407 -25.96 23.69 -23.08
CA SER A 407 -26.09 25.16 -22.98
C SER A 407 -25.55 25.97 -24.16
N GLY A 408 -24.71 25.37 -25.02
CA GLY A 408 -24.05 26.09 -26.14
C GLY A 408 -23.00 27.14 -25.72
N LEU A 409 -22.76 27.31 -24.41
CA LEU A 409 -21.81 28.30 -23.86
C LEU A 409 -20.40 27.74 -23.69
N VAL A 410 -20.25 26.41 -23.63
CA VAL A 410 -18.96 25.71 -23.45
C VAL A 410 -18.54 25.08 -24.77
N PRO A 411 -17.29 25.27 -25.23
CA PRO A 411 -16.83 24.65 -26.46
C PRO A 411 -16.56 23.15 -26.24
N PHE A 412 -16.77 22.33 -27.28
CA PHE A 412 -16.45 20.89 -27.26
C PHE A 412 -14.97 20.60 -26.96
N LYS A 413 -14.09 21.56 -27.27
CA LYS A 413 -12.68 21.56 -26.89
C LYS A 413 -12.31 22.93 -26.34
N ALA A 414 -11.56 22.94 -25.24
CA ALA A 414 -10.93 24.14 -24.72
C ALA A 414 -9.92 24.73 -25.73
N SER A 415 -9.53 25.98 -25.52
CA SER A 415 -8.59 26.68 -26.41
C SER A 415 -7.19 26.05 -26.49
N ASP A 416 -6.81 25.21 -25.52
CA ASP A 416 -5.56 24.42 -25.52
C ASP A 416 -5.70 23.02 -26.14
N GLY A 417 -6.88 22.70 -26.68
CA GLY A 417 -7.18 21.41 -27.30
C GLY A 417 -7.76 20.36 -26.34
N THR A 418 -7.90 20.67 -25.05
CA THR A 418 -8.49 19.75 -24.06
C THR A 418 -9.96 19.47 -24.37
N SER A 419 -10.34 18.20 -24.54
CA SER A 419 -11.73 17.82 -24.82
C SER A 419 -12.65 18.01 -23.62
N PHE A 420 -13.84 18.55 -23.87
CA PHE A 420 -14.91 18.66 -22.87
C PHE A 420 -15.44 17.28 -22.46
N TYR A 421 -15.80 17.12 -21.19
CA TYR A 421 -16.45 15.93 -20.66
C TYR A 421 -17.87 16.27 -20.19
N ASN A 422 -18.85 15.46 -20.59
CA ASN A 422 -20.26 15.68 -20.22
C ASN A 422 -20.50 15.25 -18.76
N HIS A 423 -20.97 16.18 -17.91
CA HIS A 423 -21.28 15.94 -16.50
C HIS A 423 -22.78 15.66 -16.26
N SER A 424 -23.40 14.86 -17.13
CA SER A 424 -24.75 14.32 -16.91
C SER A 424 -24.75 13.23 -15.83
N LEU A 425 -24.49 13.63 -14.58
CA LEU A 425 -24.33 12.74 -13.42
C LEU A 425 -25.67 12.41 -12.74
N GLY A 426 -25.73 11.29 -12.02
CA GLY A 426 -26.87 10.89 -11.19
C GLY A 426 -27.02 11.66 -9.88
N GLY A 427 -26.03 12.46 -9.48
CA GLY A 427 -26.01 13.26 -8.25
C GLY A 427 -25.22 14.57 -8.41
N TYR A 428 -25.61 15.61 -7.67
CA TYR A 428 -25.09 16.99 -7.83
C TYR A 428 -24.47 17.56 -6.56
N SER A 429 -24.31 16.76 -5.49
CA SER A 429 -23.68 17.22 -4.26
C SER A 429 -22.18 17.39 -4.45
N ASP A 430 -21.56 18.28 -3.67
CA ASP A 430 -20.10 18.41 -3.63
C ASP A 430 -19.44 17.09 -3.17
N ALA A 431 -20.14 16.27 -2.37
CA ALA A 431 -19.73 14.90 -2.02
C ALA A 431 -19.70 13.94 -3.23
N THR A 432 -20.53 14.17 -4.24
CA THR A 432 -20.44 13.47 -5.52
C THR A 432 -19.26 13.99 -6.33
N CYS A 433 -19.10 15.32 -6.39
CA CYS A 433 -18.05 15.96 -7.19
C CYS A 433 -16.64 15.67 -6.67
N ILE A 434 -16.42 15.65 -5.36
CA ILE A 434 -15.08 15.45 -4.76
C ILE A 434 -14.47 14.10 -5.13
N LEU A 435 -15.30 13.06 -5.37
CA LEU A 435 -14.83 11.75 -5.83
C LEU A 435 -14.05 11.83 -7.15
N CYS A 436 -14.43 12.77 -8.01
CA CYS A 436 -13.82 12.99 -9.31
C CYS A 436 -12.97 14.27 -9.38
N HIS A 437 -13.04 15.16 -8.38
CA HIS A 437 -12.43 16.50 -8.46
C HIS A 437 -11.64 16.98 -7.22
N GLY A 438 -11.37 16.12 -6.23
CA GLY A 438 -10.64 16.49 -5.01
C GLY A 438 -9.14 16.18 -5.04
N ALA A 439 -8.28 17.21 -5.06
CA ALA A 439 -6.86 17.02 -4.74
C ALA A 439 -6.69 16.74 -3.24
N ASN A 440 -6.17 15.57 -2.86
CA ASN A 440 -5.95 15.15 -1.48
C ASN A 440 -7.23 15.06 -0.61
N PHE A 441 -8.40 14.79 -1.21
CA PHE A 441 -9.69 14.65 -0.51
C PHE A 441 -9.95 15.80 0.49
N PRO A 442 -10.11 17.04 0.02
CA PRO A 442 -10.30 18.19 0.90
C PRO A 442 -11.49 17.96 1.84
N THR A 443 -11.31 18.26 3.12
CA THR A 443 -12.32 17.97 4.16
C THR A 443 -13.45 19.00 4.20
N THR A 444 -13.20 20.20 3.65
CA THR A 444 -14.18 21.29 3.65
C THR A 444 -14.31 21.94 2.29
N THR A 445 -15.48 22.55 2.07
CA THR A 445 -15.82 23.31 0.86
C THR A 445 -14.87 24.47 0.58
N SER A 446 -14.24 25.05 1.60
CA SER A 446 -13.27 26.14 1.44
C SER A 446 -11.97 25.66 0.79
N PHE A 447 -11.53 24.43 1.04
CA PHE A 447 -10.40 23.83 0.34
C PHE A 447 -10.78 23.25 -1.01
N PHE A 448 -11.96 22.63 -1.12
CA PHE A 448 -12.38 21.97 -2.34
C PHE A 448 -12.52 22.94 -3.51
N ILE A 449 -13.24 24.06 -3.33
CA ILE A 449 -13.52 25.03 -4.41
C ILE A 449 -12.26 25.76 -4.89
N HIS A 450 -11.28 25.97 -4.01
CA HIS A 450 -10.02 26.64 -4.30
C HIS A 450 -8.91 25.68 -4.77
N ASN A 451 -9.17 24.37 -4.78
CA ASN A 451 -8.20 23.35 -5.18
C ASN A 451 -8.88 22.19 -5.92
N VAL A 452 -9.78 22.55 -6.84
CA VAL A 452 -10.42 21.61 -7.74
C VAL A 452 -9.37 21.16 -8.75
N SER A 453 -9.09 19.86 -8.79
CA SER A 453 -8.25 19.25 -9.82
C SER A 453 -9.03 18.16 -10.52
N THR A 454 -8.44 17.48 -11.50
CA THR A 454 -8.87 16.11 -11.76
C THR A 454 -8.59 15.31 -10.49
N GLY A 455 -9.63 14.88 -9.80
CA GLY A 455 -9.56 13.96 -8.68
C GLY A 455 -9.28 12.57 -9.22
N GLY A 456 -8.26 11.92 -8.66
CA GLY A 456 -8.09 10.48 -8.84
C GLY A 456 -8.94 9.79 -7.79
N GLY A 457 -9.78 8.83 -8.20
CA GLY A 457 -10.52 7.93 -7.29
C GLY A 457 -9.61 7.01 -6.45
N GLY A 458 -8.41 7.47 -6.08
CA GLY A 458 -7.32 6.64 -5.60
C GLY A 458 -6.93 5.58 -6.63
N ARG A 459 -6.14 4.60 -6.17
CA ARG A 459 -5.79 3.42 -6.97
C ARG A 459 -6.80 2.27 -6.80
N ASN A 460 -7.99 2.58 -6.26
CA ASN A 460 -9.06 1.63 -6.04
C ASN A 460 -10.12 1.76 -7.15
N CYS A 461 -10.00 0.92 -8.17
CA CYS A 461 -10.91 0.86 -9.31
C CYS A 461 -12.33 0.49 -8.86
N ILE A 462 -12.45 -0.53 -8.00
CA ILE A 462 -13.71 -1.16 -7.61
C ILE A 462 -14.66 -0.15 -6.95
N SER A 463 -14.16 0.74 -6.09
CA SER A 463 -15.01 1.74 -5.41
C SER A 463 -15.72 2.71 -6.38
N CYS A 464 -15.15 2.91 -7.56
CA CYS A 464 -15.68 3.81 -8.58
C CYS A 464 -16.41 3.06 -9.69
N HIS A 465 -15.85 1.94 -10.14
CA HIS A 465 -16.28 1.18 -11.30
C HIS A 465 -17.22 0.02 -10.99
N ASP A 466 -17.43 -0.36 -9.74
CA ASP A 466 -18.49 -1.34 -9.44
C ASP A 466 -19.87 -0.78 -9.81
N ILE A 467 -20.84 -1.65 -10.11
CA ILE A 467 -22.23 -1.24 -10.37
C ILE A 467 -22.83 -0.46 -9.18
N GLY A 468 -22.40 -0.77 -7.94
CA GLY A 468 -22.73 -0.02 -6.73
C GLY A 468 -21.82 1.19 -6.44
N GLY A 469 -20.78 1.43 -7.24
CA GLY A 469 -19.79 2.50 -7.06
C GLY A 469 -20.34 3.90 -7.32
N GLY A 470 -19.72 4.95 -6.79
CA GLY A 470 -20.18 6.33 -6.96
C GLY A 470 -19.48 7.14 -8.07
N GLY A 471 -18.35 6.62 -8.58
CA GLY A 471 -17.35 7.45 -9.29
C GLY A 471 -17.27 7.27 -10.81
N ALA A 472 -17.71 6.15 -11.38
CA ALA A 472 -17.65 5.89 -12.82
C ALA A 472 -19.00 6.13 -13.54
N PRO A 473 -18.98 6.57 -14.82
CA PRO A 473 -20.15 6.62 -15.69
C PRO A 473 -20.87 5.26 -15.78
N LEU A 474 -22.19 5.28 -15.94
CA LEU A 474 -22.99 4.05 -15.96
C LEU A 474 -22.54 3.07 -17.07
N ASP A 475 -22.10 3.58 -18.23
CA ASP A 475 -21.60 2.78 -19.36
C ASP A 475 -20.17 2.22 -19.16
N ARG A 476 -19.51 2.56 -18.03
CA ARG A 476 -18.14 2.15 -17.69
C ARG A 476 -18.05 1.42 -16.35
N ARG A 477 -19.20 1.00 -15.81
CA ARG A 477 -19.28 0.18 -14.61
C ARG A 477 -19.15 -1.29 -14.97
N VAL A 478 -18.61 -2.05 -14.03
CA VAL A 478 -18.39 -3.49 -14.10
C VAL A 478 -19.07 -4.08 -12.87
N ASP A 479 -19.91 -5.08 -13.07
CA ASP A 479 -20.43 -5.90 -11.97
C ASP A 479 -19.30 -6.72 -11.33
N VAL A 480 -18.80 -6.25 -10.18
CA VAL A 480 -17.64 -6.90 -9.54
C VAL A 480 -18.01 -8.25 -8.94
N VAL A 481 -19.28 -8.47 -8.59
CA VAL A 481 -19.75 -9.77 -8.10
C VAL A 481 -19.65 -10.80 -9.22
N SER A 482 -20.11 -10.47 -10.42
CA SER A 482 -19.92 -11.32 -11.60
C SER A 482 -18.44 -11.45 -11.99
N PHE A 483 -17.66 -10.37 -11.93
CA PHE A 483 -16.22 -10.41 -12.21
C PHE A 483 -15.46 -11.36 -11.28
N ASN A 484 -15.85 -11.46 -10.01
CA ASN A 484 -15.19 -12.37 -9.07
C ASN A 484 -15.31 -13.85 -9.46
N ASN A 485 -16.32 -14.19 -10.27
CA ASN A 485 -16.51 -15.53 -10.82
C ASN A 485 -15.81 -15.74 -12.17
N SER A 486 -15.23 -14.68 -12.75
CA SER A 486 -14.53 -14.76 -14.04
C SER A 486 -13.16 -15.43 -13.95
N VAL A 487 -12.73 -16.04 -15.06
CA VAL A 487 -11.40 -16.64 -15.28
C VAL A 487 -10.25 -15.68 -14.98
N HIS A 488 -10.47 -14.38 -15.16
CA HIS A 488 -9.46 -13.34 -14.96
C HIS A 488 -9.48 -12.70 -13.57
N TYR A 489 -10.36 -13.15 -12.66
CA TYR A 489 -10.43 -12.59 -11.31
C TYR A 489 -9.09 -12.66 -10.57
N SER A 490 -8.33 -13.75 -10.75
CA SER A 490 -7.11 -14.01 -9.99
C SER A 490 -5.86 -13.37 -10.59
N LEU A 491 -5.99 -12.64 -11.71
CA LEU A 491 -4.87 -11.97 -12.35
C LEU A 491 -4.16 -11.05 -11.36
N ASN A 492 -2.82 -11.14 -11.34
CA ASN A 492 -1.96 -10.23 -10.56
C ASN A 492 -2.39 -10.10 -9.08
N GLY A 493 -2.81 -11.22 -8.47
CA GLY A 493 -3.23 -11.28 -7.05
C GLY A 493 -4.70 -10.94 -6.77
N GLY A 494 -5.47 -10.62 -7.81
CA GLY A 494 -6.92 -10.38 -7.75
C GLY A 494 -7.36 -9.02 -7.22
N GLY A 495 -8.68 -8.79 -7.20
CA GLY A 495 -9.26 -7.49 -6.86
C GLY A 495 -8.76 -6.37 -7.78
N ASN A 496 -8.28 -5.26 -7.22
CA ASN A 496 -7.69 -4.16 -8.00
C ASN A 496 -6.46 -4.59 -8.83
N GLY A 497 -5.71 -5.59 -8.36
CA GLY A 497 -4.56 -6.14 -9.08
C GLY A 497 -4.95 -6.69 -10.45
N ALA A 498 -6.11 -7.35 -10.55
CA ALA A 498 -6.63 -7.89 -11.80
C ALA A 498 -6.99 -6.78 -12.80
N CYS A 499 -7.62 -5.69 -12.33
CA CYS A 499 -7.87 -4.52 -13.16
C CYS A 499 -6.56 -3.92 -13.70
N TRP A 500 -5.53 -3.81 -12.84
CA TRP A 500 -4.22 -3.31 -13.21
C TRP A 500 -3.41 -4.25 -14.10
N ALA A 501 -3.70 -5.55 -14.10
CA ALA A 501 -3.10 -6.49 -15.04
C ALA A 501 -3.44 -6.10 -16.48
N CYS A 502 -4.68 -5.72 -16.77
CA CYS A 502 -5.11 -5.36 -18.13
C CYS A 502 -5.01 -3.86 -18.43
N HIS A 503 -5.40 -3.01 -17.49
CA HIS A 503 -5.51 -1.56 -17.70
C HIS A 503 -4.36 -0.76 -17.08
N GLY A 504 -3.55 -1.38 -16.22
CA GLY A 504 -2.51 -0.69 -15.45
C GLY A 504 -1.21 -0.46 -16.21
N ASP A 505 -0.43 0.48 -15.70
CA ASP A 505 0.93 0.80 -16.14
C ASP A 505 1.96 -0.17 -15.52
N GLY A 506 3.11 -0.30 -16.19
CA GLY A 506 4.26 -1.05 -15.67
C GLY A 506 3.96 -2.51 -15.35
N ASN A 507 4.33 -2.94 -14.14
CA ASN A 507 4.14 -4.32 -13.66
C ASN A 507 2.75 -4.56 -13.06
N GLY A 508 1.77 -3.67 -13.24
CA GLY A 508 0.42 -3.81 -12.68
C GLY A 508 0.36 -3.70 -11.15
N SER A 509 1.48 -3.43 -10.46
CA SER A 509 1.45 -3.17 -9.03
C SER A 509 0.80 -1.82 -8.76
N GLU A 510 0.15 -1.69 -7.60
CA GLU A 510 -0.45 -0.45 -7.15
C GLU A 510 0.58 0.71 -7.18
N ASN A 511 1.82 0.46 -6.77
CA ASN A 511 2.91 1.45 -6.82
C ASN A 511 3.29 1.93 -8.21
N ALA A 512 3.12 1.09 -9.24
CA ALA A 512 3.34 1.47 -10.63
C ALA A 512 2.20 2.33 -11.20
N GLN A 513 1.07 2.44 -10.50
CA GLN A 513 -0.10 3.20 -10.97
C GLN A 513 -0.04 4.68 -10.55
N PRO A 514 -0.56 5.60 -11.37
CA PRO A 514 -0.63 7.01 -11.02
C PRO A 514 -1.40 7.21 -9.70
N ALA A 515 -0.85 8.03 -8.80
CA ALA A 515 -1.50 8.35 -7.53
C ALA A 515 -2.76 9.23 -7.70
N GLY A 516 -2.94 9.83 -8.87
CA GLY A 516 -4.12 10.60 -9.24
C GLY A 516 -4.40 10.52 -10.74
N GLY A 517 -5.47 9.80 -11.11
CA GLY A 517 -5.91 9.63 -12.50
C GLY A 517 -5.92 8.18 -12.97
N HIS A 518 -6.23 7.98 -14.25
CA HIS A 518 -6.22 6.66 -14.88
C HIS A 518 -4.82 6.34 -15.45
N PRO A 519 -4.36 5.08 -15.42
CA PRO A 519 -3.14 4.62 -16.10
C PRO A 519 -3.24 4.81 -17.62
N ARG A 520 -2.12 4.73 -18.36
CA ARG A 520 -2.10 4.99 -19.82
C ARG A 520 -3.02 4.04 -20.60
N ASN A 521 -3.10 2.79 -20.16
CA ASN A 521 -3.84 1.73 -20.85
C ASN A 521 -5.33 1.63 -20.45
N TYR A 522 -5.88 2.62 -19.74
CA TYR A 522 -7.27 2.56 -19.28
C TYR A 522 -8.31 2.51 -20.41
N ARG A 523 -8.04 3.12 -21.57
CA ARG A 523 -8.91 3.07 -22.76
C ARG A 523 -8.52 1.99 -23.76
N THR A 524 -7.29 1.52 -23.68
CA THR A 524 -6.69 0.53 -24.57
C THR A 524 -6.07 -0.55 -23.71
N PRO A 525 -6.88 -1.45 -23.12
CA PRO A 525 -6.36 -2.57 -22.33
C PRO A 525 -5.35 -3.37 -23.15
N LYS A 526 -4.45 -4.04 -22.43
CA LYS A 526 -3.50 -4.99 -23.03
C LYS A 526 -4.25 -6.02 -23.87
N ASN A 527 -3.67 -6.38 -25.02
CA ASN A 527 -4.29 -7.35 -25.91
C ASN A 527 -4.18 -8.77 -25.34
N CYS A 528 -5.15 -9.62 -25.67
CA CYS A 528 -5.11 -11.02 -25.26
C CYS A 528 -3.92 -11.78 -25.89
N ASN A 529 -3.48 -11.41 -27.11
CA ASN A 529 -2.47 -12.13 -27.91
C ASN A 529 -1.17 -11.31 -28.12
N ASN A 530 -0.11 -11.96 -28.64
CA ASN A 530 1.16 -11.35 -29.08
C ASN A 530 1.97 -10.64 -27.97
N ASN A 531 2.44 -11.39 -26.98
CA ASN A 531 3.39 -10.98 -25.92
C ASN A 531 2.86 -10.06 -24.79
N ASP A 532 1.57 -9.69 -24.77
CA ASP A 532 0.99 -8.89 -23.68
C ASP A 532 0.48 -9.74 -22.50
N CYS A 533 -0.32 -10.79 -22.78
CA CYS A 533 -0.84 -11.74 -21.79
C CYS A 533 -0.70 -13.19 -22.28
N HIS A 534 -1.62 -13.71 -23.12
CA HIS A 534 -1.58 -15.12 -23.53
C HIS A 534 -0.56 -15.35 -24.66
N SER A 535 0.61 -15.89 -24.31
CA SER A 535 1.69 -16.27 -25.24
C SER A 535 2.18 -17.71 -25.00
N ILE A 536 3.24 -18.19 -25.67
CA ILE A 536 3.80 -19.52 -25.36
C ILE A 536 4.38 -19.56 -23.93
N SER A 537 4.81 -18.41 -23.40
CA SER A 537 5.22 -18.24 -22.01
C SER A 537 4.14 -17.51 -21.22
N GLN A 538 3.88 -17.98 -20.00
CA GLN A 538 2.96 -17.27 -19.11
C GLN A 538 3.54 -15.89 -18.79
N SER A 539 2.71 -14.85 -18.93
CA SER A 539 3.09 -13.50 -18.58
C SER A 539 3.28 -13.38 -17.06
N ARG A 540 3.86 -12.25 -16.64
CA ARG A 540 4.02 -11.93 -15.21
C ARG A 540 2.69 -11.81 -14.45
N PHE A 541 1.55 -11.70 -15.14
CA PHE A 541 0.24 -11.46 -14.55
C PHE A 541 -0.52 -12.74 -14.19
N LYS A 542 0.08 -13.92 -14.47
CA LYS A 542 -0.44 -15.25 -14.11
C LYS A 542 -1.81 -15.56 -14.71
N GLU A 543 -2.06 -15.12 -15.94
CA GLU A 543 -3.25 -15.49 -16.69
C GLU A 543 -3.32 -17.00 -16.95
N PRO A 544 -4.54 -17.58 -16.99
CA PRO A 544 -4.73 -18.93 -17.49
C PRO A 544 -4.17 -19.06 -18.91
N MET A 545 -3.35 -20.08 -19.14
CA MET A 545 -2.62 -20.25 -20.41
C MET A 545 -3.31 -21.25 -21.30
N VAL A 546 -3.57 -20.89 -22.56
CA VAL A 546 -4.20 -21.80 -23.55
C VAL A 546 -3.11 -22.57 -24.29
N TYR A 547 -2.85 -23.83 -23.95
CA TYR A 547 -1.64 -24.53 -24.45
C TYR A 547 -1.77 -25.13 -25.85
N SER A 548 -2.98 -25.29 -26.39
CA SER A 548 -3.20 -26.03 -27.65
C SER A 548 -3.60 -25.16 -28.85
N HIS A 549 -4.19 -23.97 -28.62
CA HIS A 549 -4.73 -23.10 -29.67
C HIS A 549 -4.33 -21.63 -29.44
N PHE A 550 -3.43 -21.10 -30.28
CA PHE A 550 -3.07 -19.68 -30.27
C PHE A 550 -3.38 -19.03 -31.62
N LEU A 551 -3.93 -17.81 -31.60
CA LEU A 551 -4.09 -17.00 -32.81
C LEU A 551 -2.69 -16.69 -33.37
N ASN A 552 -2.47 -16.98 -34.64
CA ASN A 552 -1.17 -16.81 -35.33
C ASN A 552 0.03 -17.56 -34.72
N ALA A 553 -0.20 -18.69 -34.01
CA ALA A 553 0.87 -19.50 -33.41
C ALA A 553 1.97 -19.94 -34.40
N SER A 554 1.61 -20.05 -35.69
CA SER A 554 2.50 -20.37 -36.81
C SER A 554 3.28 -19.18 -37.37
N ARG A 555 2.96 -17.94 -36.99
CA ARG A 555 3.61 -16.72 -37.50
C ARG A 555 4.33 -15.97 -36.37
N ASN A 556 5.65 -16.19 -36.39
CA ASN A 556 6.73 -15.34 -35.85
C ASN A 556 7.11 -15.51 -34.37
N SER A 557 8.34 -16.03 -34.19
CA SER A 557 9.17 -16.05 -32.96
C SER A 557 9.08 -17.30 -32.07
N ASN A 558 9.34 -18.49 -32.66
CA ASN A 558 9.64 -19.72 -31.91
C ASN A 558 11.11 -20.13 -32.10
N PRO A 559 12.08 -19.53 -31.39
CA PRO A 559 13.45 -20.01 -31.39
C PRO A 559 13.54 -21.31 -30.59
N GLY A 560 13.59 -22.44 -31.31
CA GLY A 560 13.93 -23.75 -30.75
C GLY A 560 12.78 -24.72 -30.50
N ASN A 561 11.63 -24.56 -31.18
CA ASN A 561 10.56 -25.56 -31.26
C ASN A 561 10.16 -26.16 -29.89
N VAL A 562 9.90 -25.29 -28.90
CA VAL A 562 9.78 -25.71 -27.50
C VAL A 562 8.49 -26.47 -27.21
N THR A 563 7.45 -26.27 -28.04
CA THR A 563 6.20 -27.02 -28.00
C THR A 563 5.81 -27.37 -29.44
N ASP A 564 5.76 -28.66 -29.76
CA ASP A 564 5.54 -29.17 -31.13
C ASP A 564 4.07 -29.08 -31.62
N PHE A 565 3.17 -28.41 -30.88
CA PHE A 565 1.71 -28.61 -30.99
C PHE A 565 0.86 -27.37 -31.22
N ASN A 566 1.45 -26.27 -31.68
CA ASN A 566 0.73 -25.00 -31.85
C ASN A 566 -0.26 -25.01 -33.03
N ILE A 567 -1.51 -25.39 -32.77
CA ILE A 567 -2.61 -25.29 -33.73
C ILE A 567 -3.04 -23.82 -33.83
N THR A 568 -2.98 -23.25 -35.03
CA THR A 568 -3.33 -21.84 -35.27
C THR A 568 -4.83 -21.70 -35.48
N THR A 569 -5.50 -20.87 -34.67
CA THR A 569 -6.85 -20.36 -34.99
C THR A 569 -6.74 -19.09 -35.85
N SER A 570 -7.72 -18.86 -36.73
CA SER A 570 -7.84 -17.61 -37.51
C SER A 570 -8.74 -16.57 -36.85
N ALA A 571 -9.51 -16.98 -35.84
CA ALA A 571 -10.44 -16.15 -35.09
C ALA A 571 -9.76 -15.54 -33.84
N GLY A 572 -10.18 -14.33 -33.48
CA GLY A 572 -9.84 -13.69 -32.20
C GLY A 572 -10.29 -14.54 -31.00
N CYS A 573 -9.59 -14.43 -29.87
CA CYS A 573 -9.93 -15.21 -28.67
C CYS A 573 -11.35 -14.88 -28.19
N GLU A 574 -11.75 -13.62 -28.31
CA GLU A 574 -13.07 -13.11 -27.94
C GLU A 574 -14.21 -13.84 -28.66
N ILE A 575 -14.01 -14.27 -29.92
CA ILE A 575 -15.05 -14.92 -30.73
C ILE A 575 -15.42 -16.28 -30.13
N CYS A 576 -14.44 -17.02 -29.61
CA CYS A 576 -14.69 -18.32 -29.00
C CYS A 576 -15.16 -18.16 -27.55
N HIS A 577 -14.50 -17.30 -26.78
CA HIS A 577 -14.76 -17.16 -25.35
C HIS A 577 -16.06 -16.43 -25.03
N ILE A 578 -16.69 -15.75 -25.99
CA ILE A 578 -18.01 -15.12 -25.81
C ILE A 578 -19.08 -16.13 -25.39
N ASN A 579 -18.92 -17.40 -25.78
CA ASN A 579 -19.82 -18.49 -25.40
C ASN A 579 -19.68 -18.92 -23.93
N SER A 580 -18.64 -18.46 -23.24
CA SER A 580 -18.39 -18.78 -21.83
C SER A 580 -18.87 -17.68 -20.88
N ILE A 581 -19.61 -16.67 -21.34
CA ILE A 581 -20.02 -15.55 -20.49
C ILE A 581 -21.16 -15.95 -19.55
N ILE A 582 -21.00 -15.64 -18.26
CA ILE A 582 -22.04 -15.87 -17.24
C ILE A 582 -23.11 -14.76 -17.22
N LYS A 583 -22.85 -13.64 -17.91
CA LYS A 583 -23.70 -12.45 -17.92
C LYS A 583 -23.65 -11.81 -19.30
N ASP A 584 -24.82 -11.56 -19.88
CA ASP A 584 -24.95 -10.87 -21.16
C ASP A 584 -25.38 -9.42 -20.93
N ASP A 585 -24.43 -8.50 -21.08
CA ASP A 585 -24.62 -7.05 -21.01
C ASP A 585 -24.31 -6.45 -22.41
N ASP A 586 -24.89 -5.29 -22.74
CA ASP A 586 -24.76 -4.63 -24.06
C ASP A 586 -23.42 -3.88 -24.22
N ILE A 587 -22.31 -4.60 -24.05
CA ILE A 587 -20.91 -4.12 -24.08
C ILE A 587 -20.06 -4.91 -25.10
N PRO A 588 -18.89 -4.42 -25.56
CA PRO A 588 -18.08 -5.12 -26.57
C PRO A 588 -17.64 -6.53 -26.14
N ASP A 589 -17.60 -7.48 -27.07
CA ASP A 589 -17.30 -8.91 -26.81
C ASP A 589 -15.99 -9.14 -26.06
N VAL A 590 -14.92 -8.41 -26.43
CA VAL A 590 -13.63 -8.46 -25.74
C VAL A 590 -13.77 -8.11 -24.25
N ALA A 591 -14.62 -7.14 -23.91
CA ALA A 591 -14.88 -6.76 -22.52
C ALA A 591 -15.77 -7.79 -21.81
N LYS A 592 -16.76 -8.37 -22.50
CA LYS A 592 -17.58 -9.47 -21.93
C LYS A 592 -16.71 -10.66 -21.57
N VAL A 593 -15.86 -11.10 -22.48
CA VAL A 593 -14.93 -12.21 -22.25
C VAL A 593 -13.96 -11.91 -21.12
N SER A 594 -13.34 -10.72 -21.14
CA SER A 594 -12.32 -10.37 -20.15
C SER A 594 -12.90 -10.22 -18.74
N HIS A 595 -14.11 -9.66 -18.60
CA HIS A 595 -14.73 -9.42 -17.31
C HIS A 595 -15.62 -10.57 -16.83
N TYR A 596 -16.26 -11.32 -17.73
CA TYR A 596 -17.34 -12.26 -17.39
C TYR A 596 -17.16 -13.66 -17.95
N GLY A 597 -16.01 -14.00 -18.53
CA GLY A 597 -15.71 -15.37 -18.96
C GLY A 597 -15.72 -16.34 -17.78
N SER A 598 -16.54 -17.38 -17.86
CA SER A 598 -16.79 -18.38 -16.81
C SER A 598 -15.59 -19.29 -16.60
N LYS A 599 -15.29 -19.61 -15.33
CA LYS A 599 -14.36 -20.70 -14.97
C LYS A 599 -14.97 -22.09 -15.12
N GLN A 600 -16.29 -22.18 -15.22
CA GLN A 600 -17.02 -23.45 -15.16
C GLN A 600 -17.46 -23.93 -16.53
N ASP A 601 -17.69 -23.01 -17.47
CA ASP A 601 -18.19 -23.29 -18.83
C ASP A 601 -17.05 -23.24 -19.87
N LEU A 602 -15.83 -23.56 -19.45
CA LEU A 602 -14.68 -23.66 -20.35
C LEU A 602 -14.84 -24.91 -21.21
N LEU A 603 -14.72 -24.75 -22.53
CA LEU A 603 -14.81 -25.86 -23.47
C LEU A 603 -13.71 -26.88 -23.17
N ASP A 604 -14.11 -28.14 -22.97
CA ASP A 604 -13.18 -29.26 -22.81
C ASP A 604 -12.38 -29.46 -24.11
N SER A 605 -11.05 -29.56 -23.98
CA SER A 605 -10.14 -29.83 -25.11
C SER A 605 -10.30 -31.19 -25.76
N PHE A 606 -11.02 -32.12 -25.11
CA PHE A 606 -11.39 -33.40 -25.69
C PHE A 606 -12.54 -33.29 -26.70
N ASN A 607 -13.37 -32.25 -26.65
CA ASN A 607 -14.57 -32.13 -27.49
C ASN A 607 -14.32 -31.38 -28.80
N CYS A 608 -13.27 -31.78 -29.52
CA CYS A 608 -12.86 -31.15 -30.78
C CYS A 608 -13.90 -31.31 -31.91
N ILE A 609 -14.68 -32.39 -31.93
CA ILE A 609 -15.76 -32.54 -32.92
C ILE A 609 -16.82 -31.46 -32.73
N TYR A 610 -17.11 -31.02 -31.52
CA TYR A 610 -18.16 -30.03 -31.29
C TYR A 610 -17.97 -28.74 -32.10
N CYS A 611 -16.74 -28.23 -32.23
CA CYS A 611 -16.46 -27.05 -33.06
C CYS A 611 -16.37 -27.38 -34.57
N HIS A 612 -16.12 -28.63 -34.93
CA HIS A 612 -15.88 -29.08 -36.32
C HIS A 612 -17.04 -29.91 -36.90
N LEU A 613 -18.18 -29.99 -36.18
CA LEU A 613 -19.28 -30.93 -36.42
C LEU A 613 -20.09 -30.58 -37.67
N ASP A 614 -20.49 -29.32 -37.76
CA ASP A 614 -21.37 -28.72 -38.75
C ASP A 614 -21.13 -27.21 -38.87
N GLU A 615 -21.80 -26.58 -39.84
CA GLU A 615 -21.65 -25.17 -40.20
C GLU A 615 -22.03 -24.23 -39.04
N ASP A 616 -23.15 -24.49 -38.37
CA ASP A 616 -23.64 -23.66 -37.26
C ASP A 616 -22.64 -23.66 -36.08
N ASN A 617 -22.15 -24.84 -35.71
CA ASN A 617 -21.14 -24.99 -34.67
C ASN A 617 -19.79 -24.39 -35.08
N SER A 618 -19.40 -24.54 -36.35
CA SER A 618 -18.20 -23.94 -36.88
C SER A 618 -18.24 -22.42 -36.77
N GLU A 619 -19.32 -21.79 -37.23
CA GLU A 619 -19.52 -20.34 -37.17
C GLU A 619 -19.51 -19.83 -35.74
N ARG A 620 -20.20 -20.53 -34.83
CA ARG A 620 -20.25 -20.20 -33.40
C ARG A 620 -18.88 -20.23 -32.71
N TRP A 621 -17.94 -21.03 -33.20
CA TRP A 621 -16.62 -21.23 -32.59
C TRP A 621 -15.47 -20.77 -33.50
N GLY A 622 -15.64 -19.63 -34.17
CA GLY A 622 -14.56 -18.98 -34.90
C GLY A 622 -14.29 -19.55 -36.29
N ASN A 623 -15.32 -20.04 -36.97
CA ASN A 623 -15.28 -20.65 -38.30
C ASN A 623 -14.29 -21.81 -38.38
N ALA A 624 -14.36 -22.71 -37.42
CA ALA A 624 -13.51 -23.90 -37.37
C ALA A 624 -13.71 -24.76 -38.64
N THR A 625 -12.62 -25.21 -39.27
CA THR A 625 -12.71 -25.93 -40.56
C THR A 625 -13.66 -27.14 -40.48
N LEU A 626 -14.67 -27.24 -41.34
CA LEU A 626 -15.58 -28.37 -41.37
C LEU A 626 -14.86 -29.66 -41.80
N ILE A 627 -14.81 -30.67 -40.92
CA ILE A 627 -14.07 -31.93 -41.17
C ILE A 627 -14.96 -32.97 -41.87
N ASN A 628 -16.28 -32.80 -41.85
CA ASN A 628 -17.25 -33.83 -42.25
C ASN A 628 -18.04 -33.48 -43.52
N LYS A 629 -17.39 -33.07 -44.61
CA LYS A 629 -18.09 -32.89 -45.89
C LYS A 629 -18.56 -34.25 -46.45
N ASN A 630 -19.80 -34.61 -46.13
CA ASN A 630 -20.71 -35.52 -46.85
C ASN A 630 -20.28 -36.99 -47.02
N ARG A 631 -19.76 -37.67 -45.98
CA ARG A 631 -19.69 -39.15 -45.98
C ARG A 631 -20.08 -39.76 -44.63
N THR A 632 -21.20 -40.49 -44.62
CA THR A 632 -21.71 -41.29 -43.50
C THR A 632 -21.67 -42.78 -43.86
N VAL A 633 -21.24 -43.62 -42.94
CA VAL A 633 -21.28 -45.09 -43.08
C VAL A 633 -21.91 -45.70 -41.83
N LEU A 634 -22.65 -46.81 -41.97
CA LEU A 634 -23.11 -47.58 -40.82
C LEU A 634 -21.92 -48.31 -40.19
N THR A 635 -21.74 -48.11 -38.89
CA THR A 635 -20.76 -48.84 -38.05
C THR A 635 -21.50 -49.63 -36.97
N GLN A 636 -20.96 -50.79 -36.60
CA GLN A 636 -21.48 -51.59 -35.50
C GLN A 636 -21.44 -50.80 -34.17
N LEU A 637 -22.45 -50.99 -33.31
CA LEU A 637 -22.58 -50.30 -32.02
C LEU A 637 -21.43 -50.63 -31.05
N GLU A 638 -20.80 -51.81 -31.20
CA GLU A 638 -19.54 -52.15 -30.54
C GLU A 638 -18.63 -52.98 -31.45
N LYS A 639 -17.41 -52.48 -31.68
CA LYS A 639 -16.38 -53.17 -32.51
C LYS A 639 -15.84 -54.45 -31.86
N MET A 640 -16.05 -54.65 -30.55
CA MET A 640 -15.58 -55.84 -29.84
C MET A 640 -16.65 -56.93 -29.66
N LYS A 641 -17.96 -56.61 -29.59
CA LYS A 641 -19.00 -57.63 -29.29
C LYS A 641 -20.41 -57.41 -29.85
N ASN A 642 -20.69 -56.40 -30.65
CA ASN A 642 -21.97 -56.13 -31.34
C ASN A 642 -23.30 -56.33 -30.55
N ASN A 643 -23.28 -56.55 -29.24
CA ASN A 643 -24.41 -57.02 -28.43
C ASN A 643 -24.43 -56.30 -27.07
N PHE A 644 -25.55 -55.66 -26.71
CA PHE A 644 -25.74 -55.01 -25.41
C PHE A 644 -27.05 -55.47 -24.73
N ILE A 645 -27.17 -55.29 -23.41
CA ILE A 645 -28.33 -55.72 -22.61
C ILE A 645 -28.99 -54.49 -21.97
N LEU A 646 -30.32 -54.41 -22.05
CA LEU A 646 -31.12 -53.34 -21.44
C LEU A 646 -32.19 -53.94 -20.53
N PHE A 647 -32.30 -53.51 -19.28
CA PHE A 647 -33.38 -53.96 -18.39
C PHE A 647 -34.64 -53.11 -18.57
N GLU A 648 -35.78 -53.68 -18.18
CA GLU A 648 -37.06 -52.99 -18.20
C GLU A 648 -37.01 -51.70 -17.36
N GLY A 649 -37.34 -50.57 -17.98
CA GLY A 649 -37.22 -49.21 -17.42
C GLY A 649 -35.92 -48.49 -17.75
N ASP A 650 -34.92 -49.19 -18.31
CA ASP A 650 -33.61 -48.63 -18.61
C ASP A 650 -33.58 -47.84 -19.93
N SER A 651 -32.60 -46.95 -20.07
CA SER A 651 -32.30 -46.23 -21.31
C SER A 651 -30.84 -46.41 -21.72
N PHE A 652 -30.57 -46.50 -23.02
CA PHE A 652 -29.29 -46.76 -23.64
C PHE A 652 -28.98 -45.71 -24.71
N TYR A 653 -27.81 -45.09 -24.65
CA TYR A 653 -27.39 -44.14 -25.67
C TYR A 653 -26.85 -44.88 -26.91
N LEU A 654 -27.47 -44.63 -28.06
CA LEU A 654 -27.12 -45.22 -29.35
C LEU A 654 -26.17 -44.35 -30.17
N GLY A 655 -25.79 -43.15 -29.71
CA GLY A 655 -24.88 -42.25 -30.44
C GLY A 655 -25.58 -41.29 -31.39
N GLU A 656 -24.89 -40.21 -31.82
CA GLU A 656 -25.44 -39.11 -32.64
C GLU A 656 -26.75 -38.53 -32.05
N GLY A 657 -26.83 -38.40 -30.72
CA GLY A 657 -28.02 -37.87 -30.04
C GLY A 657 -29.12 -38.91 -29.80
N TYR A 658 -29.03 -40.13 -30.32
CA TYR A 658 -30.11 -41.10 -30.17
C TYR A 658 -30.07 -41.88 -28.85
N PHE A 659 -31.23 -42.08 -28.22
CA PHE A 659 -31.41 -42.93 -27.04
C PHE A 659 -32.50 -43.98 -27.25
N LEU A 660 -32.27 -45.19 -26.78
CA LEU A 660 -33.21 -46.29 -26.74
C LEU A 660 -33.68 -46.50 -25.30
N LYS A 661 -34.99 -46.45 -25.05
CA LYS A 661 -35.58 -46.81 -23.77
C LYS A 661 -36.34 -48.12 -23.90
N LEU A 662 -36.05 -49.08 -23.03
CA LEU A 662 -36.87 -50.28 -22.90
C LEU A 662 -37.96 -50.01 -21.87
N VAL A 663 -39.19 -49.89 -22.33
CA VAL A 663 -40.32 -49.49 -21.49
C VAL A 663 -40.89 -50.70 -20.75
N GLU A 664 -41.21 -51.76 -21.48
CA GLU A 664 -41.79 -52.99 -20.91
C GLU A 664 -41.52 -54.22 -21.78
N ILE A 665 -41.66 -55.41 -21.18
CA ILE A 665 -41.57 -56.70 -21.89
C ILE A 665 -42.90 -57.45 -21.76
N SER A 666 -43.46 -57.87 -22.89
CA SER A 666 -44.70 -58.65 -22.97
C SER A 666 -44.69 -59.89 -22.06
N ASN A 667 -45.86 -60.26 -21.53
CA ASN A 667 -46.01 -61.37 -20.58
C ASN A 667 -45.66 -62.75 -21.18
N ASN A 668 -45.84 -62.90 -22.48
CA ASN A 668 -45.52 -64.10 -23.26
C ASN A 668 -44.07 -64.13 -23.77
N ARG A 669 -43.25 -63.10 -23.49
CA ARG A 669 -41.85 -62.98 -23.96
C ARG A 669 -41.72 -62.88 -25.49
N GLU A 670 -42.78 -62.48 -26.18
CA GLU A 670 -42.81 -62.41 -27.64
C GLU A 670 -42.37 -61.04 -28.15
N GLU A 671 -42.60 -59.98 -27.37
CA GLU A 671 -42.30 -58.59 -27.73
C GLU A 671 -41.72 -57.78 -26.57
N ALA A 672 -40.85 -56.83 -26.92
CA ALA A 672 -40.33 -55.78 -26.05
C ALA A 672 -40.77 -54.42 -26.60
N PHE A 673 -41.36 -53.59 -25.74
CA PHE A 673 -41.79 -52.25 -26.11
C PHE A 673 -40.64 -51.26 -25.89
N ILE A 674 -40.20 -50.63 -26.98
CA ILE A 674 -39.06 -49.72 -27.00
C ILE A 674 -39.46 -48.32 -27.49
N GLN A 675 -38.75 -47.30 -27.01
CA GLN A 675 -38.88 -45.92 -27.47
C GLN A 675 -37.52 -45.41 -27.92
N ILE A 676 -37.48 -44.72 -29.07
CA ILE A 676 -36.28 -44.04 -29.57
C ILE A 676 -36.46 -42.54 -29.39
N PHE A 677 -35.45 -41.91 -28.80
CA PHE A 677 -35.33 -40.47 -28.66
C PHE A 677 -34.15 -39.98 -29.49
N HIS A 678 -34.22 -38.76 -29.98
CA HIS A 678 -33.07 -37.98 -30.43
C HIS A 678 -33.02 -36.73 -29.58
N GLU A 679 -31.93 -36.58 -28.82
CA GLU A 679 -31.82 -35.66 -27.70
C GLU A 679 -32.97 -35.93 -26.72
N ASP A 680 -33.84 -34.94 -26.48
CA ASP A 680 -34.99 -35.09 -25.58
C ASP A 680 -36.30 -35.43 -26.31
N ASN A 681 -36.29 -35.46 -27.64
CA ASN A 681 -37.49 -35.64 -28.45
C ASN A 681 -37.68 -37.11 -28.81
N LYS A 682 -38.84 -37.68 -28.47
CA LYS A 682 -39.21 -39.02 -28.92
C LYS A 682 -39.40 -39.00 -30.44
N VAL A 683 -38.52 -39.68 -31.16
CA VAL A 683 -38.53 -39.75 -32.62
C VAL A 683 -39.28 -40.98 -33.13
N ASP A 684 -39.35 -42.05 -32.33
CA ASP A 684 -40.11 -43.26 -32.69
C ASP A 684 -40.44 -44.12 -31.46
N GLU A 685 -41.39 -45.05 -31.60
CA GLU A 685 -41.67 -46.10 -30.62
C GLU A 685 -42.28 -47.34 -31.29
N THR A 686 -41.88 -48.52 -30.84
CA THR A 686 -42.34 -49.77 -31.42
C THR A 686 -42.24 -50.95 -30.46
N SER A 687 -43.02 -51.99 -30.71
CA SER A 687 -42.81 -53.31 -30.13
C SER A 687 -41.96 -54.16 -31.08
N LEU A 688 -40.97 -54.86 -30.55
CA LEU A 688 -40.09 -55.74 -31.32
C LEU A 688 -39.99 -57.11 -30.67
N GLY A 689 -40.10 -58.16 -31.48
CA GLY A 689 -39.84 -59.52 -31.04
C GLY A 689 -38.41 -59.98 -31.32
N PRO A 690 -37.97 -61.13 -30.76
CA PRO A 690 -36.68 -61.71 -31.07
C PRO A 690 -36.54 -61.99 -32.57
N GLY A 691 -35.41 -61.60 -33.17
CA GLY A 691 -35.13 -61.75 -34.61
C GLY A 691 -35.82 -60.72 -35.50
N SER A 692 -36.49 -59.71 -34.93
CA SER A 692 -37.08 -58.59 -35.67
C SER A 692 -36.08 -57.43 -35.75
N GLU A 693 -35.74 -57.05 -36.98
CA GLU A 693 -34.91 -55.88 -37.26
C GLU A 693 -35.77 -54.62 -37.24
N TYR A 694 -35.29 -53.61 -36.53
CA TYR A 694 -35.81 -52.26 -36.49
C TYR A 694 -34.85 -51.33 -37.19
N ILE A 695 -35.34 -50.59 -38.18
CA ILE A 695 -34.58 -49.59 -38.91
C ILE A 695 -35.24 -48.24 -38.70
N TYR A 696 -34.51 -47.32 -38.08
CA TYR A 696 -34.90 -45.92 -38.06
C TYR A 696 -34.20 -45.18 -39.21
N GLU A 697 -34.97 -44.63 -40.14
CA GLU A 697 -34.45 -43.85 -41.26
C GLU A 697 -34.55 -42.34 -40.99
N LYS A 698 -33.47 -41.61 -41.27
CA LYS A 698 -33.42 -40.15 -41.22
C LYS A 698 -33.43 -39.57 -42.63
N GLU A 699 -34.17 -38.48 -42.82
CA GLU A 699 -34.07 -37.65 -44.01
C GLU A 699 -32.81 -36.78 -43.96
N ILE A 700 -31.95 -36.93 -44.95
CA ILE A 700 -30.75 -36.11 -45.14
C ILE A 700 -30.90 -35.36 -46.45
N THR A 701 -30.76 -34.03 -46.39
CA THR A 701 -30.78 -33.16 -47.56
C THR A 701 -29.35 -32.84 -47.99
N ILE A 702 -28.98 -33.21 -49.21
CA ILE A 702 -27.69 -32.88 -49.84
C ILE A 702 -27.99 -32.16 -51.15
N ASP A 703 -27.44 -30.96 -51.34
CA ASP A 703 -27.59 -30.15 -52.56
C ASP A 703 -29.05 -30.01 -53.03
N ASN A 704 -29.95 -29.60 -52.11
CA ASN A 704 -31.41 -29.47 -52.33
C ASN A 704 -32.16 -30.77 -52.69
N SER A 705 -31.54 -31.94 -52.49
CA SER A 705 -32.18 -33.24 -52.68
C SER A 705 -32.27 -33.99 -51.35
N THR A 706 -33.49 -34.38 -50.95
CA THR A 706 -33.74 -35.11 -49.70
C THR A 706 -33.76 -36.62 -49.94
N PHE A 707 -32.93 -37.36 -49.19
CA PHE A 707 -32.83 -38.81 -49.24
C PHE A 707 -33.09 -39.42 -47.86
N LYS A 708 -33.79 -40.56 -47.82
CA LYS A 708 -33.90 -41.35 -46.59
C LYS A 708 -32.69 -42.28 -46.48
N THR A 709 -32.03 -42.26 -45.34
CA THR A 709 -30.93 -43.19 -45.03
C THR A 709 -31.16 -43.84 -43.66
N PRO A 710 -30.84 -45.13 -43.49
CA PRO A 710 -30.83 -45.78 -42.18
C PRO A 710 -29.89 -45.02 -41.24
N ALA A 711 -30.42 -44.51 -40.14
CA ALA A 711 -29.68 -43.86 -39.07
C ALA A 711 -29.32 -44.83 -37.94
N LEU A 712 -30.25 -45.75 -37.64
CA LEU A 712 -30.08 -46.81 -36.66
C LEU A 712 -30.67 -48.11 -37.19
N ILE A 713 -29.98 -49.21 -36.93
CA ILE A 713 -30.48 -50.56 -37.14
C ILE A 713 -30.32 -51.29 -35.81
N LEU A 714 -31.41 -51.79 -35.25
CA LEU A 714 -31.43 -52.54 -33.99
C LEU A 714 -32.12 -53.86 -34.23
N ASN A 715 -31.60 -54.94 -33.66
CA ASN A 715 -32.23 -56.24 -33.68
C ASN A 715 -32.24 -56.80 -32.26
N ILE A 716 -33.38 -57.35 -31.84
CA ILE A 716 -33.46 -58.05 -30.57
C ILE A 716 -32.98 -59.47 -30.78
N THR A 717 -31.83 -59.81 -30.19
CA THR A 717 -31.30 -61.18 -30.29
C THR A 717 -31.96 -62.10 -29.28
N SER A 718 -32.44 -61.59 -28.14
CA SER A 718 -33.13 -62.39 -27.11
C SER A 718 -33.93 -61.51 -26.13
N ILE A 719 -35.06 -62.04 -25.62
CA ILE A 719 -35.91 -61.43 -24.58
C ILE A 719 -35.97 -62.35 -23.37
N PHE A 720 -35.77 -61.79 -22.17
CA PHE A 720 -35.80 -62.54 -20.91
C PHE A 720 -36.76 -61.90 -19.90
N LYS A 721 -37.61 -62.73 -19.27
CA LYS A 721 -38.57 -62.31 -18.24
C LYS A 721 -38.39 -63.11 -16.96
N GLY A 722 -38.15 -62.41 -15.85
CA GLY A 722 -37.90 -62.95 -14.50
C GLY A 722 -38.04 -61.86 -13.44
N ASN A 723 -37.41 -61.99 -12.26
CA ASN A 723 -37.42 -60.94 -11.21
C ASN A 723 -36.81 -59.59 -11.68
N ARG A 724 -36.00 -59.63 -12.74
CA ARG A 724 -35.55 -58.48 -13.51
C ARG A 724 -35.64 -58.84 -14.99
N SER A 725 -36.60 -58.28 -15.71
CA SER A 725 -36.77 -58.50 -17.15
C SER A 725 -35.75 -57.68 -17.95
N PHE A 726 -35.22 -58.23 -19.04
CA PHE A 726 -34.28 -57.52 -19.91
C PHE A 726 -34.30 -58.05 -21.35
N VAL A 727 -33.71 -57.26 -22.25
CA VAL A 727 -33.60 -57.56 -23.68
C VAL A 727 -32.15 -57.43 -24.10
N GLN A 728 -31.69 -58.35 -24.95
CA GLN A 728 -30.41 -58.25 -25.62
C GLN A 728 -30.61 -57.68 -27.03
N PHE A 729 -29.87 -56.63 -27.35
CA PHE A 729 -29.91 -55.94 -28.64
C PHE A 729 -28.57 -56.11 -29.37
N GLU A 730 -28.61 -56.22 -30.69
CA GLU A 730 -27.48 -56.01 -31.59
C GLU A 730 -27.82 -54.88 -32.57
N GLY A 731 -26.84 -54.18 -33.14
CA GLY A 731 -27.19 -53.10 -34.05
C GLY A 731 -26.04 -52.29 -34.64
N SER A 732 -26.39 -51.45 -35.60
CA SER A 732 -25.49 -50.54 -36.30
C SER A 732 -26.05 -49.11 -36.28
N ARG A 733 -25.16 -48.12 -36.26
CA ARG A 733 -25.49 -46.69 -36.29
C ARG A 733 -24.69 -45.96 -37.36
N LEU A 734 -25.13 -44.79 -37.78
CA LEU A 734 -24.32 -43.93 -38.65
C LEU A 734 -23.07 -43.38 -37.93
N ARG A 735 -21.98 -43.27 -38.67
CA ARG A 735 -20.71 -42.61 -38.30
C ARG A 735 -20.21 -41.77 -39.48
N LYS A 736 -19.77 -40.53 -39.21
CA LYS A 736 -19.14 -39.64 -40.21
C LYS A 736 -17.64 -39.99 -40.40
N ILE A 737 -17.12 -39.91 -41.63
CA ILE A 737 -15.70 -40.17 -41.98
C ILE A 737 -15.13 -39.10 -42.93
N HIS A 738 -13.80 -38.87 -42.90
CA HIS A 738 -13.05 -37.94 -43.76
C HIS A 738 -12.22 -38.64 -44.86
N THR A 739 -11.75 -37.91 -45.89
CA THR A 739 -10.96 -38.45 -47.02
C THR A 739 -9.46 -38.56 -46.72
N GLU A 740 -8.74 -39.39 -47.50
CA GLU A 740 -7.27 -39.56 -47.41
C GLU A 740 -6.46 -38.27 -47.69
N ASN A 741 -7.05 -37.30 -48.41
CA ASN A 741 -6.40 -36.01 -48.69
C ASN A 741 -6.57 -35.01 -47.52
N GLU A 742 -7.70 -35.05 -46.81
CA GLU A 742 -7.93 -34.23 -45.61
C GLU A 742 -7.04 -34.70 -44.45
N SER A 743 -6.73 -35.99 -44.38
CA SER A 743 -5.71 -36.54 -43.46
C SER A 743 -4.27 -36.12 -43.77
N ARG A 744 -3.99 -35.35 -44.83
CA ARG A 744 -2.64 -34.82 -45.15
C ARG A 744 -2.43 -33.37 -44.71
N ASN A 745 -3.45 -32.69 -44.16
CA ASN A 745 -3.29 -31.37 -43.56
C ASN A 745 -2.43 -31.48 -42.30
N SER A 746 -1.28 -30.81 -42.23
CA SER A 746 -0.33 -30.91 -41.11
C SER A 746 -0.92 -30.52 -39.75
N ALA A 747 -1.90 -29.61 -39.71
CA ALA A 747 -2.61 -29.25 -38.48
C ALA A 747 -3.52 -30.39 -37.99
N CYS A 748 -4.19 -31.08 -38.92
CA CYS A 748 -4.95 -32.30 -38.61
C CYS A 748 -4.01 -33.48 -38.30
N TYR A 749 -2.89 -33.60 -39.01
CA TYR A 749 -1.91 -34.69 -38.89
C TYR A 749 -1.16 -34.65 -37.54
N ALA A 750 -0.80 -33.46 -37.02
CA ALA A 750 -0.23 -33.31 -35.68
C ALA A 750 -1.18 -33.83 -34.58
N CYS A 751 -2.49 -33.67 -34.79
CA CYS A 751 -3.53 -34.16 -33.88
C CYS A 751 -3.75 -35.67 -34.01
N HIS A 752 -3.66 -36.23 -35.22
CA HIS A 752 -3.82 -37.67 -35.47
C HIS A 752 -2.56 -38.51 -35.18
N LEU A 753 -1.34 -37.95 -35.27
CA LEU A 753 -0.09 -38.63 -34.94
C LEU A 753 -0.07 -39.18 -33.50
N TYR A 754 -0.74 -38.50 -32.55
CA TYR A 754 -0.90 -39.00 -31.18
C TYR A 754 -1.94 -40.13 -31.03
N ARG A 755 -2.92 -40.20 -31.94
CA ARG A 755 -3.89 -41.31 -32.00
C ARG A 755 -3.36 -42.55 -32.72
N TYR A 756 -2.31 -42.41 -33.53
CA TYR A 756 -1.71 -43.49 -34.32
C TYR A 756 -0.23 -43.73 -34.01
N SER A 757 0.15 -43.69 -32.72
CA SER A 757 1.07 -44.73 -32.25
C SER A 757 0.44 -46.06 -32.70
N GLY A 758 1.17 -46.90 -33.45
CA GLY A 758 0.65 -48.15 -34.00
C GLY A 758 0.12 -49.16 -32.96
N ASN A 759 0.10 -48.80 -31.67
CA ASN A 759 -0.42 -49.58 -30.57
C ASN A 759 -0.90 -48.65 -29.44
N LYS A 760 -2.22 -48.39 -29.34
CA LYS A 760 -2.84 -47.89 -28.10
C LYS A 760 -2.80 -49.03 -27.09
N GLN A 761 -1.87 -48.98 -26.12
CA GLN A 761 -1.67 -50.06 -25.15
C GLN A 761 -1.74 -49.52 -23.72
N ARG A 762 -2.37 -50.31 -22.85
CA ARG A 762 -2.38 -50.11 -21.40
C ARG A 762 -1.35 -51.00 -20.73
N TYR A 763 -0.75 -50.51 -19.66
CA TYR A 763 0.19 -51.27 -18.85
C TYR A 763 -0.15 -51.18 -17.37
N LEU A 764 -0.15 -52.33 -16.67
CA LEU A 764 -0.29 -52.46 -15.23
C LEU A 764 1.10 -52.66 -14.62
N VAL A 765 1.43 -51.91 -13.57
CA VAL A 765 2.66 -52.11 -12.80
C VAL A 765 2.46 -53.26 -11.81
N LEU A 766 3.08 -54.40 -12.09
CA LEU A 766 2.95 -55.63 -11.29
C LEU A 766 3.80 -55.62 -10.02
N ASP A 767 4.99 -55.03 -10.11
CA ASP A 767 5.94 -55.01 -8.99
C ASP A 767 6.94 -53.87 -9.14
N LYS A 768 7.50 -53.44 -8.01
CA LYS A 768 8.58 -52.45 -7.95
C LYS A 768 9.66 -52.93 -6.99
N GLU A 769 10.84 -53.18 -7.54
CA GLU A 769 12.02 -53.53 -6.78
C GLU A 769 12.77 -52.25 -6.39
N TYR A 770 12.70 -51.91 -5.12
CA TYR A 770 13.39 -50.76 -4.54
C TYR A 770 14.88 -51.08 -4.37
N LYS A 771 15.75 -50.21 -4.91
CA LYS A 771 17.21 -50.31 -4.74
C LYS A 771 17.71 -49.20 -3.82
N GLU A 772 19.00 -49.25 -3.46
CA GLU A 772 19.65 -48.29 -2.55
C GLU A 772 19.53 -46.82 -3.01
N ASN A 773 19.30 -46.59 -4.30
CA ASN A 773 18.98 -45.28 -4.87
C ASN A 773 17.75 -45.42 -5.77
N ALA A 774 16.82 -44.47 -5.69
CA ALA A 774 15.63 -44.38 -6.53
C ALA A 774 15.96 -44.35 -8.05
N ASP A 775 17.16 -43.91 -8.43
CA ASP A 775 17.68 -44.00 -9.81
C ASP A 775 17.88 -45.43 -10.31
N LYS A 776 17.98 -46.40 -9.39
CA LYS A 776 18.22 -47.81 -9.66
C LYS A 776 16.99 -48.68 -9.41
N ASP A 777 15.86 -48.10 -8.99
CA ASP A 777 14.62 -48.84 -8.84
C ASP A 777 14.26 -49.53 -10.15
N ILE A 778 13.60 -50.67 -10.07
CA ILE A 778 13.16 -51.41 -11.25
C ILE A 778 11.66 -51.64 -11.12
N LEU A 779 10.91 -51.36 -12.17
CA LEU A 779 9.49 -51.69 -12.24
C LEU A 779 9.27 -52.82 -13.25
N TYR A 780 8.30 -53.67 -12.94
CA TYR A 780 7.84 -54.78 -13.76
C TYR A 780 6.41 -54.50 -14.19
N LEU A 781 6.14 -54.46 -15.50
CA LEU A 781 4.84 -54.09 -16.07
C LEU A 781 4.29 -55.21 -16.95
N SER A 782 2.98 -55.35 -17.01
CA SER A 782 2.30 -56.21 -17.98
C SER A 782 1.26 -55.43 -18.76
N ARG A 783 1.02 -55.83 -20.01
CA ARG A 783 -0.02 -55.24 -20.87
C ARG A 783 -1.40 -55.61 -20.34
N VAL A 784 -2.32 -54.66 -20.26
CA VAL A 784 -3.73 -54.92 -19.89
C VAL A 784 -4.56 -55.14 -21.15
N PHE A 785 -5.11 -56.35 -21.32
CA PHE A 785 -6.02 -56.66 -22.42
C PHE A 785 -7.43 -56.11 -22.11
N LEU A 786 -7.96 -56.40 -20.92
CA LEU A 786 -9.26 -55.90 -20.45
C LEU A 786 -9.25 -55.69 -18.94
N ASP A 787 -10.04 -54.74 -18.47
CA ASP A 787 -10.27 -54.51 -17.03
C ASP A 787 -11.66 -53.90 -16.85
N PHE A 788 -12.56 -54.67 -16.25
CA PHE A 788 -13.93 -54.32 -15.94
C PHE A 788 -14.11 -54.07 -14.43
N LYS A 789 -13.05 -53.99 -13.61
CA LYS A 789 -13.19 -53.75 -12.17
C LYS A 789 -13.52 -52.29 -11.89
N SER A 790 -14.59 -52.08 -11.13
CA SER A 790 -15.11 -50.72 -10.87
C SER A 790 -14.16 -49.85 -10.04
N GLU A 791 -13.41 -50.41 -9.09
CA GLU A 791 -12.40 -49.66 -8.30
C GLU A 791 -11.23 -49.14 -9.14
N ASN A 792 -10.92 -49.81 -10.25
CA ASN A 792 -9.83 -49.40 -11.12
C ASN A 792 -10.25 -48.20 -12.00
N LYS A 793 -11.55 -47.88 -12.13
CA LYS A 793 -12.07 -46.72 -12.90
C LYS A 793 -11.47 -45.37 -12.51
N ASN A 794 -11.21 -45.11 -11.23
CA ASN A 794 -10.63 -43.82 -10.80
C ASN A 794 -9.13 -43.69 -11.14
N LYS A 795 -8.50 -44.80 -11.54
CA LYS A 795 -7.11 -44.86 -12.04
C LYS A 795 -7.05 -45.17 -13.55
N ILE A 796 -8.20 -45.49 -14.16
CA ILE A 796 -8.39 -45.88 -15.55
C ILE A 796 -9.31 -44.85 -16.21
N TYR A 797 -8.73 -43.90 -16.93
CA TYR A 797 -9.50 -43.18 -17.94
C TYR A 797 -9.65 -44.13 -19.15
N PHE A 798 -10.87 -44.62 -19.34
CA PHE A 798 -11.35 -45.72 -20.20
C PHE A 798 -10.76 -45.87 -21.63
N ASN A 799 -10.63 -47.11 -22.10
CA ASN A 799 -10.27 -47.56 -23.48
C ASN A 799 -11.52 -47.77 -24.36
N ASP A 800 -11.54 -47.78 -25.70
CA ASP A 800 -10.55 -47.56 -26.77
C ASP A 800 -11.32 -46.94 -27.98
N GLU A 801 -10.87 -45.79 -28.50
CA GLU A 801 -11.57 -44.93 -29.49
C GLU A 801 -12.71 -44.06 -28.92
N ASP A 802 -12.56 -42.74 -29.01
CA ASP A 802 -13.69 -41.84 -29.24
C ASP A 802 -14.75 -41.67 -28.12
N TYR A 803 -14.30 -41.31 -26.92
CA TYR A 803 -15.08 -40.44 -26.02
C TYR A 803 -15.27 -39.02 -26.62
N VAL A 804 -15.59 -38.91 -27.90
CA VAL A 804 -16.03 -37.63 -28.49
C VAL A 804 -17.57 -37.56 -28.53
N PHE A 805 -18.26 -38.52 -27.91
CA PHE A 805 -19.73 -38.61 -27.95
C PHE A 805 -20.42 -38.80 -26.59
N ASN A 806 -19.73 -38.73 -25.45
CA ASN A 806 -20.37 -39.01 -24.16
C ASN A 806 -20.44 -37.83 -23.18
N GLN A 807 -20.21 -36.59 -23.61
CA GLN A 807 -20.36 -35.40 -22.75
C GLN A 807 -20.91 -34.20 -23.54
N THR A 808 -22.18 -34.27 -23.92
CA THR A 808 -23.04 -33.12 -23.63
C THR A 808 -23.43 -33.24 -22.16
N GLU A 809 -22.53 -32.85 -21.25
CA GLU A 809 -22.95 -32.33 -19.94
C GLU A 809 -23.60 -30.96 -20.22
N ILE A 810 -24.76 -31.00 -20.86
CA ILE A 810 -25.78 -29.99 -20.64
C ILE A 810 -26.72 -30.65 -19.64
N ASP A 811 -26.81 -30.00 -18.50
CA ASP A 811 -27.67 -30.23 -17.35
C ASP A 811 -28.97 -30.99 -17.67
N PHE A 812 -28.94 -32.33 -17.63
CA PHE A 812 -30.14 -33.15 -17.56
C PHE A 812 -30.00 -34.25 -16.51
N GLY A 813 -30.12 -33.83 -15.26
CA GLY A 813 -30.84 -34.61 -14.27
C GLY A 813 -30.06 -35.75 -13.61
N LYS A 814 -30.12 -35.73 -12.28
CA LYS A 814 -30.12 -36.96 -11.48
C LYS A 814 -30.92 -38.05 -12.20
N HIS A 815 -30.38 -39.28 -12.14
CA HIS A 815 -30.94 -40.53 -12.67
C HIS A 815 -30.38 -40.94 -14.04
N ILE A 816 -29.21 -41.59 -14.02
CA ILE A 816 -29.01 -42.94 -14.57
C ILE A 816 -27.63 -43.45 -14.08
N SER A 817 -27.62 -44.58 -13.39
CA SER A 817 -26.41 -45.33 -13.01
C SER A 817 -26.41 -46.61 -13.83
N TYR A 818 -25.55 -46.71 -14.86
CA TYR A 818 -25.34 -47.98 -15.57
C TYR A 818 -23.90 -48.47 -15.54
N SER A 819 -23.81 -49.80 -15.43
CA SER A 819 -22.62 -50.61 -15.20
C SER A 819 -22.15 -51.23 -16.52
N PHE A 820 -21.30 -50.51 -17.26
CA PHE A 820 -20.65 -50.94 -18.51
C PHE A 820 -19.60 -52.07 -18.36
N LEU A 821 -19.70 -52.93 -17.33
CA LEU A 821 -18.60 -53.78 -16.86
C LEU A 821 -18.96 -55.28 -16.80
N GLN A 822 -19.68 -55.79 -17.79
CA GLN A 822 -20.16 -57.18 -17.80
C GLN A 822 -20.03 -57.85 -19.17
N LYS A 823 -19.86 -59.18 -19.20
CA LYS A 823 -19.82 -60.00 -20.41
C LYS A 823 -20.81 -61.15 -20.30
N SER A 824 -21.79 -61.20 -21.19
CA SER A 824 -22.69 -62.34 -21.35
C SER A 824 -22.11 -63.39 -22.31
N MET A 825 -22.24 -64.66 -21.95
CA MET A 825 -21.77 -65.78 -22.75
C MET A 825 -22.79 -66.92 -22.70
N LYS A 826 -23.08 -67.53 -23.85
CA LYS A 826 -23.96 -68.70 -23.98
C LYS A 826 -23.21 -69.97 -23.64
N GLU A 827 -23.94 -71.01 -23.24
CA GLU A 827 -23.37 -72.34 -23.13
C GLU A 827 -22.77 -72.78 -24.48
N ARG A 828 -21.56 -73.34 -24.44
CA ARG A 828 -20.71 -73.70 -25.60
C ARG A 828 -20.12 -72.51 -26.37
N GLU A 829 -20.31 -71.27 -25.93
CA GLU A 829 -19.65 -70.09 -26.52
C GLU A 829 -18.18 -70.00 -26.10
N THR A 830 -17.32 -69.66 -27.07
CA THR A 830 -15.94 -69.22 -26.83
C THR A 830 -15.85 -67.72 -27.03
N TRP A 831 -15.33 -67.01 -26.03
CA TRP A 831 -15.02 -65.60 -26.08
C TRP A 831 -13.52 -65.42 -26.32
N ASP A 832 -13.16 -64.97 -27.50
CA ASP A 832 -11.80 -64.52 -27.83
C ASP A 832 -11.51 -63.18 -27.14
N ILE A 833 -10.60 -63.22 -26.17
CA ILE A 833 -10.25 -62.10 -25.29
C ILE A 833 -9.18 -61.22 -25.95
N ALA A 834 -8.12 -61.84 -26.46
CA ALA A 834 -6.99 -61.21 -27.15
C ALA A 834 -6.28 -62.25 -28.03
N ASP A 835 -5.30 -61.85 -28.85
CA ASP A 835 -4.56 -62.77 -29.72
C ASP A 835 -3.94 -63.94 -28.93
N GLY A 836 -4.53 -65.13 -29.08
CA GLY A 836 -4.13 -66.35 -28.38
C GLY A 836 -4.74 -66.55 -26.98
N TYR A 837 -5.70 -65.73 -26.54
CA TYR A 837 -6.35 -65.82 -25.23
C TYR A 837 -7.87 -65.91 -25.41
N SER A 838 -8.50 -66.96 -24.88
CA SER A 838 -9.96 -67.10 -24.94
C SER A 838 -10.54 -67.81 -23.71
N LEU A 839 -11.80 -67.54 -23.41
CA LEU A 839 -12.57 -68.21 -22.36
C LEU A 839 -13.73 -68.94 -23.01
N LYS A 840 -13.98 -70.20 -22.64
CA LYS A 840 -15.09 -70.99 -23.16
C LYS A 840 -16.02 -71.42 -22.03
N ILE A 841 -17.33 -71.29 -22.24
CA ILE A 841 -18.33 -71.94 -21.39
C ILE A 841 -18.60 -73.33 -21.94
N ASN A 842 -18.33 -74.36 -21.16
CA ASN A 842 -18.64 -75.74 -21.57
C ASN A 842 -20.10 -76.07 -21.29
N GLU A 843 -20.52 -75.93 -20.03
CA GLU A 843 -21.82 -76.39 -19.55
C GLU A 843 -22.29 -75.52 -18.37
N VAL A 844 -23.61 -75.43 -18.19
CA VAL A 844 -24.26 -74.75 -17.07
C VAL A 844 -25.06 -75.78 -16.27
N SER A 845 -24.98 -75.75 -14.94
CA SER A 845 -25.67 -76.73 -14.10
C SER A 845 -27.20 -76.58 -14.17
N THR A 846 -27.90 -77.71 -13.98
CA THR A 846 -29.37 -77.79 -14.02
C THR A 846 -30.08 -77.12 -12.85
N ASP A 847 -29.36 -76.65 -11.84
CA ASP A 847 -29.87 -75.79 -10.75
C ASP A 847 -29.57 -74.30 -10.94
N SER A 848 -28.88 -73.90 -12.03
CA SER A 848 -28.38 -72.54 -12.25
C SER A 848 -27.43 -72.01 -11.17
N GLU A 849 -26.79 -72.91 -10.41
CA GLU A 849 -25.86 -72.52 -9.35
C GLU A 849 -24.39 -72.59 -9.78
N LYS A 850 -24.04 -73.24 -10.91
CA LYS A 850 -22.66 -73.48 -11.32
C LYS A 850 -22.46 -73.41 -12.84
N VAL A 851 -21.27 -73.00 -13.27
CA VAL A 851 -20.83 -72.96 -14.67
C VAL A 851 -19.47 -73.63 -14.82
N TRP A 852 -19.27 -74.38 -15.89
CA TRP A 852 -17.98 -74.96 -16.27
C TRP A 852 -17.27 -74.07 -17.30
N LEU A 853 -16.07 -73.60 -16.96
CA LEU A 853 -15.25 -72.69 -17.76
C LEU A 853 -13.89 -73.31 -18.13
N ASP A 854 -13.47 -73.12 -19.38
CA ASP A 854 -12.09 -73.35 -19.84
C ASP A 854 -11.42 -72.02 -20.21
N LEU A 855 -10.27 -71.71 -19.62
CA LEU A 855 -9.39 -70.64 -20.08
C LEU A 855 -8.31 -71.22 -20.99
N VAL A 856 -8.25 -70.70 -22.21
CA VAL A 856 -7.31 -71.10 -23.25
C VAL A 856 -6.29 -69.99 -23.46
N ILE A 857 -5.00 -70.31 -23.38
CA ILE A 857 -3.89 -69.40 -23.67
C ILE A 857 -2.94 -70.10 -24.64
N ASN A 858 -2.56 -69.42 -25.73
CA ASN A 858 -1.72 -69.92 -26.82
C ASN A 858 -2.15 -71.32 -27.31
N ASN A 859 -3.46 -71.47 -27.58
CA ASN A 859 -4.10 -72.72 -28.04
C ASN A 859 -4.04 -73.90 -27.05
N SER A 860 -3.70 -73.68 -25.78
CA SER A 860 -3.71 -74.71 -24.73
C SER A 860 -4.69 -74.34 -23.62
N ILE A 861 -5.46 -75.31 -23.12
CA ILE A 861 -6.29 -75.10 -21.93
C ILE A 861 -5.35 -74.99 -20.73
N VAL A 862 -5.26 -73.80 -20.13
CA VAL A 862 -4.38 -73.53 -18.99
C VAL A 862 -5.09 -73.70 -17.65
N ASP A 863 -6.42 -73.65 -17.67
CA ASP A 863 -7.26 -73.85 -16.52
C ASP A 863 -8.67 -74.28 -16.96
N ASP A 864 -9.21 -75.27 -16.26
CA ASP A 864 -10.52 -75.88 -16.48
C ASP A 864 -11.15 -76.04 -15.09
N ARG A 865 -12.27 -75.36 -14.83
CA ARG A 865 -12.96 -75.50 -13.53
C ARG A 865 -14.45 -75.22 -13.56
N VAL A 866 -15.15 -75.82 -12.60
CA VAL A 866 -16.57 -75.52 -12.28
C VAL A 866 -16.62 -74.42 -11.21
N VAL A 867 -17.36 -73.35 -11.48
CA VAL A 867 -17.45 -72.14 -10.63
C VAL A 867 -18.89 -71.89 -10.23
N ALA A 868 -19.13 -71.65 -8.95
CA ALA A 868 -20.47 -71.36 -8.45
C ALA A 868 -20.90 -69.90 -8.73
N LEU A 869 -22.21 -69.67 -8.78
CA LEU A 869 -22.83 -68.35 -8.83
C LEU A 869 -22.32 -67.48 -7.67
N GLY A 870 -21.92 -66.24 -7.97
CA GLY A 870 -21.37 -65.30 -7.00
C GLY A 870 -19.87 -65.48 -6.72
N SER A 871 -19.26 -66.60 -7.14
CA SER A 871 -17.83 -66.86 -6.94
C SER A 871 -16.96 -66.23 -8.03
N GLU A 872 -15.68 -65.99 -7.69
CA GLU A 872 -14.66 -65.49 -8.63
C GLU A 872 -13.92 -66.67 -9.28
N TYR A 873 -13.80 -66.61 -10.61
CA TYR A 873 -12.91 -67.43 -11.42
C TYR A 873 -11.60 -66.68 -11.63
N ASN A 874 -10.50 -67.16 -11.03
CA ASN A 874 -9.19 -66.50 -11.08
C ASN A 874 -8.09 -67.46 -11.55
N TYR A 875 -7.32 -67.06 -12.56
CA TYR A 875 -6.14 -67.79 -13.00
C TYR A 875 -4.88 -67.04 -12.59
N THR A 876 -4.11 -67.64 -11.69
CA THR A 876 -2.93 -67.04 -11.03
C THR A 876 -1.70 -67.93 -11.18
N PRO A 877 -1.07 -67.98 -12.37
CA PRO A 877 0.15 -68.74 -12.58
C PRO A 877 1.34 -68.15 -11.80
N GLY A 878 2.33 -69.01 -11.52
CA GLY A 878 3.65 -68.59 -11.03
C GLY A 878 4.50 -68.09 -12.20
N ILE A 879 4.81 -66.79 -12.23
CA ILE A 879 5.63 -66.16 -13.29
C ILE A 879 6.98 -65.75 -12.69
N LYS A 880 8.08 -66.08 -13.39
CA LYS A 880 9.45 -65.67 -13.03
C LYS A 880 9.80 -64.37 -13.73
N TYR A 881 9.79 -63.26 -13.00
CA TYR A 881 10.21 -61.96 -13.53
C TYR A 881 11.20 -61.20 -12.63
N ASN A 882 11.31 -61.56 -11.36
CA ASN A 882 12.23 -60.95 -10.39
C ASN A 882 13.20 -62.01 -9.81
N GLY A 883 14.20 -62.41 -10.60
CA GLY A 883 15.18 -63.43 -10.22
C GLY A 883 14.70 -64.87 -10.44
N TYR A 884 15.12 -65.80 -9.57
CA TYR A 884 14.81 -67.24 -9.71
C TYR A 884 13.52 -67.70 -9.01
N SER A 885 12.84 -66.82 -8.27
CA SER A 885 11.61 -67.15 -7.55
C SER A 885 10.36 -66.92 -8.41
N GLU A 886 9.44 -67.89 -8.39
CA GLU A 886 8.11 -67.73 -8.98
C GLU A 886 7.25 -66.81 -8.12
N ARG A 887 6.59 -65.85 -8.76
CA ARG A 887 5.61 -64.95 -8.13
C ARG A 887 4.24 -65.24 -8.72
N ASN A 888 3.24 -65.37 -7.86
CA ASN A 888 1.85 -65.59 -8.26
C ASN A 888 1.28 -64.28 -8.84
N VAL A 889 0.94 -64.28 -10.12
CA VAL A 889 0.35 -63.11 -10.81
C VAL A 889 -1.01 -63.51 -11.37
N THR A 890 -2.09 -62.84 -10.95
CA THR A 890 -3.43 -63.11 -11.48
C THR A 890 -3.55 -62.50 -12.87
N ILE A 891 -3.54 -63.35 -13.90
CA ILE A 891 -3.60 -62.89 -15.29
C ILE A 891 -5.01 -62.86 -15.86
N PHE A 892 -5.93 -63.62 -15.27
CA PHE A 892 -7.36 -63.58 -15.60
C PHE A 892 -8.18 -63.63 -14.31
N SER A 893 -9.17 -62.76 -14.17
CA SER A 893 -10.20 -62.87 -13.13
C SER A 893 -11.56 -62.54 -13.69
N ALA A 894 -12.62 -63.20 -13.24
CA ALA A 894 -14.00 -62.89 -13.58
C ALA A 894 -14.93 -63.35 -12.45
N THR A 895 -15.92 -62.54 -12.04
CA THR A 895 -16.96 -62.98 -11.11
C THR A 895 -18.19 -63.48 -11.87
N ILE A 896 -18.72 -64.63 -11.48
CA ILE A 896 -19.96 -65.17 -12.04
C ILE A 896 -21.13 -64.40 -11.44
N SER A 897 -21.57 -63.35 -12.12
CA SER A 897 -22.62 -62.45 -11.64
C SER A 897 -23.99 -63.12 -11.67
N SER A 898 -24.28 -63.87 -12.73
CA SER A 898 -25.59 -64.50 -12.93
C SER A 898 -25.47 -65.70 -13.83
N ILE A 899 -26.24 -66.74 -13.53
CA ILE A 899 -26.37 -67.94 -14.33
C ILE A 899 -27.86 -68.09 -14.63
N PHE A 900 -28.20 -68.30 -15.89
CA PHE A 900 -29.57 -68.38 -16.32
C PHE A 900 -29.78 -69.62 -17.18
N GLN A 901 -30.85 -70.34 -16.85
CA GLN A 901 -31.36 -71.39 -17.72
C GLN A 901 -32.35 -70.83 -18.74
N GLY A 902 -32.11 -71.20 -19.99
CA GLY A 902 -32.86 -70.74 -21.15
C GLY A 902 -32.57 -71.62 -22.36
N SER A 903 -33.06 -71.20 -23.53
CA SER A 903 -32.73 -71.87 -24.79
C SER A 903 -32.02 -70.87 -25.71
N PRO A 904 -30.68 -70.75 -25.65
CA PRO A 904 -29.72 -71.50 -24.83
C PRO A 904 -29.51 -70.96 -23.40
N ASN A 905 -28.89 -71.76 -22.52
CA ASN A 905 -28.40 -71.31 -21.21
C ASN A 905 -27.30 -70.25 -21.39
N PHE A 906 -27.17 -69.33 -20.45
CA PHE A 906 -26.15 -68.27 -20.52
C PHE A 906 -25.71 -67.77 -19.14
N VAL A 907 -24.54 -67.15 -19.11
CA VAL A 907 -23.87 -66.66 -17.90
C VAL A 907 -23.42 -65.22 -18.11
N ILE A 908 -23.57 -64.40 -17.07
CA ILE A 908 -23.07 -63.03 -17.02
C ILE A 908 -21.84 -62.99 -16.12
N LEU A 909 -20.71 -62.58 -16.68
CA LEU A 909 -19.45 -62.31 -16.00
C LEU A 909 -19.38 -60.82 -15.66
N LYS A 910 -18.90 -60.46 -14.47
CA LYS A 910 -18.59 -59.09 -14.05
C LYS A 910 -17.17 -59.01 -13.50
N ASP A 911 -16.67 -57.79 -13.30
CA ASP A 911 -15.34 -57.55 -12.69
C ASP A 911 -14.21 -58.30 -13.41
N VAL A 912 -14.39 -58.51 -14.72
CA VAL A 912 -13.46 -59.27 -15.56
C VAL A 912 -12.17 -58.49 -15.75
N MET A 913 -11.02 -59.09 -15.48
CA MET A 913 -9.70 -58.51 -15.75
C MET A 913 -8.88 -59.54 -16.52
N ALA A 914 -8.19 -59.13 -17.58
CA ALA A 914 -7.22 -59.95 -18.28
C ALA A 914 -5.98 -59.13 -18.64
N ILE A 915 -4.80 -59.64 -18.28
CA ILE A 915 -3.50 -59.03 -18.56
C ILE A 915 -2.59 -60.05 -19.25
N SER A 916 -1.56 -59.56 -19.94
CA SER A 916 -0.57 -60.41 -20.59
C SER A 916 0.27 -61.17 -19.55
N PRO A 917 0.60 -62.44 -19.78
CA PRO A 917 1.63 -63.14 -19.01
C PRO A 917 3.04 -62.58 -19.30
N ASP A 918 3.23 -61.82 -20.38
CA ASP A 918 4.49 -61.16 -20.69
C ASP A 918 4.75 -59.96 -19.78
N ILE A 919 5.92 -59.95 -19.15
CA ILE A 919 6.32 -58.92 -18.19
C ILE A 919 7.51 -58.12 -18.73
N PHE A 920 7.32 -56.82 -18.86
CA PHE A 920 8.31 -55.83 -19.26
C PHE A 920 9.05 -55.29 -18.04
N LYS A 921 10.36 -55.10 -18.16
CA LYS A 921 11.22 -54.55 -17.10
C LYS A 921 11.74 -53.18 -17.49
N ILE A 922 11.66 -52.22 -16.57
CA ILE A 922 12.09 -50.83 -16.79
C ILE A 922 12.85 -50.27 -15.59
N ASN A 923 13.64 -49.21 -15.80
CA ASN A 923 14.32 -48.50 -14.72
C ASN A 923 13.42 -47.40 -14.14
N GLY A 924 13.55 -47.15 -12.84
CA GLY A 924 12.70 -46.26 -12.03
C GLY A 924 12.93 -44.78 -12.23
N ASN A 925 14.00 -44.38 -12.92
CA ASN A 925 14.26 -42.99 -13.32
C ASN A 925 14.30 -42.84 -14.86
N THR A 926 13.32 -43.42 -15.54
CA THR A 926 13.15 -43.25 -16.99
C THR A 926 11.76 -42.74 -17.31
N THR A 927 11.59 -42.15 -18.49
CA THR A 927 10.27 -41.79 -19.01
C THR A 927 9.73 -42.91 -19.87
N ILE A 928 8.51 -43.36 -19.59
CA ILE A 928 7.83 -44.40 -20.36
C ILE A 928 6.56 -43.82 -20.91
N PHE A 929 6.54 -43.67 -22.23
CA PHE A 929 5.39 -43.14 -22.94
C PHE A 929 4.91 -41.80 -22.35
N GLY A 930 5.85 -40.97 -21.85
CA GLY A 930 5.60 -39.68 -21.22
C GLY A 930 5.26 -39.72 -19.72
N TYR A 931 5.16 -40.90 -19.11
CA TYR A 931 5.06 -41.05 -17.66
C TYR A 931 6.44 -41.16 -17.03
N ASN A 932 6.68 -40.41 -15.96
CA ASN A 932 7.85 -40.61 -15.14
C ASN A 932 7.72 -41.93 -14.36
N SER A 933 8.59 -42.91 -14.63
CA SER A 933 8.53 -44.23 -13.99
C SER A 933 8.65 -44.17 -12.47
N SER A 934 9.22 -43.10 -11.91
CA SER A 934 9.38 -42.95 -10.46
C SER A 934 8.04 -42.69 -9.76
N TRP A 935 7.06 -42.12 -10.46
CA TRP A 935 5.73 -41.84 -9.95
C TRP A 935 4.84 -43.07 -9.88
N LEU A 936 5.20 -44.11 -10.64
CA LEU A 936 4.40 -45.32 -10.76
C LEU A 936 4.68 -46.24 -9.57
N ARG A 937 3.60 -46.74 -8.97
CA ARG A 937 3.59 -47.68 -7.86
C ARG A 937 3.01 -49.02 -8.31
N THR A 938 3.25 -50.06 -7.53
CA THR A 938 2.59 -51.36 -7.72
C THR A 938 1.06 -51.17 -7.77
N ASN A 939 0.42 -51.81 -8.73
CA ASN A 939 -1.00 -51.70 -9.10
C ASN A 939 -1.43 -50.39 -9.77
N ASP A 940 -0.51 -49.50 -10.15
CA ASP A 940 -0.86 -48.38 -11.02
C ASP A 940 -1.01 -48.86 -12.46
N THR A 941 -2.01 -48.31 -13.16
CA THR A 941 -2.24 -48.57 -14.58
C THR A 941 -1.94 -47.31 -15.38
N ILE A 942 -1.14 -47.42 -16.44
CA ILE A 942 -0.77 -46.32 -17.33
C ILE A 942 -1.34 -46.54 -18.74
N THR A 943 -1.73 -45.44 -19.39
CA THR A 943 -2.33 -45.44 -20.73
C THR A 943 -1.55 -44.48 -21.64
N VAL A 944 -1.09 -44.98 -22.78
CA VAL A 944 -0.20 -44.22 -23.69
C VAL A 944 -1.01 -43.33 -24.65
N GLY A 945 -0.73 -42.01 -24.70
CA GLY A 945 -1.22 -41.06 -25.74
C GLY A 945 -2.37 -40.10 -25.39
N LYS A 946 -2.30 -39.33 -24.30
CA LYS A 946 -3.42 -38.51 -23.76
C LYS A 946 -3.38 -37.00 -24.13
N ILE A 947 -4.56 -36.38 -24.31
CA ILE A 947 -4.79 -34.92 -24.44
C ILE A 947 -5.05 -34.31 -23.02
N PRO A 948 -4.64 -33.06 -22.71
CA PRO A 948 -5.00 -32.38 -21.45
C PRO A 948 -6.53 -32.30 -21.21
N PRO A 949 -6.99 -32.14 -19.95
CA PRO A 949 -8.41 -32.10 -19.59
C PRO A 949 -9.16 -30.83 -20.00
N ASP A 950 -8.46 -29.75 -20.28
CA ASP A 950 -9.01 -28.56 -20.92
C ASP A 950 -7.90 -27.84 -21.69
N PHE A 951 -8.29 -26.85 -22.50
CA PHE A 951 -7.33 -26.06 -23.26
C PHE A 951 -6.39 -25.22 -22.37
N HIS A 952 -6.71 -25.03 -21.09
CA HIS A 952 -5.95 -24.22 -20.13
C HIS A 952 -4.93 -25.04 -19.32
N SER A 953 -4.92 -26.36 -19.50
CA SER A 953 -4.11 -27.30 -18.74
C SER A 953 -2.76 -27.55 -19.44
N PRO A 954 -1.62 -27.46 -18.71
CA PRO A 954 -0.32 -27.77 -19.28
C PRO A 954 -0.27 -29.22 -19.78
N ASN A 955 0.35 -29.43 -20.94
CA ASN A 955 0.64 -30.76 -21.42
C ASN A 955 1.79 -31.37 -20.59
N MET A 956 1.44 -32.25 -19.65
CA MET A 956 2.38 -32.97 -18.77
C MET A 956 3.38 -33.87 -19.54
N PHE A 957 3.21 -34.06 -20.85
CA PHE A 957 3.99 -35.02 -21.64
C PHE A 957 5.27 -34.47 -22.30
N THR A 958 5.44 -33.15 -22.48
CA THR A 958 6.54 -32.65 -23.35
C THR A 958 7.17 -31.30 -22.98
N ASP A 959 6.63 -30.56 -22.01
CA ASP A 959 7.26 -29.32 -21.56
C ASP A 959 8.51 -29.62 -20.72
N GLN A 960 9.66 -29.86 -21.36
CA GLN A 960 10.95 -30.03 -20.69
C GLN A 960 11.48 -28.74 -20.01
N ARG A 961 10.82 -27.58 -20.20
CA ARG A 961 11.33 -26.27 -19.77
C ARG A 961 10.59 -25.66 -18.56
N LYS A 962 9.62 -26.36 -17.98
CA LYS A 962 8.94 -25.94 -16.74
C LYS A 962 9.04 -26.95 -15.59
N TRP A 963 9.73 -28.09 -15.73
CA TRP A 963 9.95 -29.03 -14.61
C TRP A 963 10.73 -28.42 -13.44
N GLY A 964 11.55 -27.39 -13.72
CA GLY A 964 12.26 -26.64 -12.68
C GLY A 964 11.32 -25.83 -11.78
N ASP A 965 10.16 -25.40 -12.29
CA ASP A 965 9.19 -24.60 -11.55
C ASP A 965 8.21 -25.54 -10.82
N CYS A 966 8.50 -25.84 -9.56
CA CYS A 966 7.68 -26.69 -8.72
C CYS A 966 6.44 -25.96 -8.19
N VAL A 967 6.58 -24.67 -7.89
CA VAL A 967 5.54 -23.81 -7.32
C VAL A 967 4.34 -23.71 -8.26
N ILE A 968 4.55 -23.57 -9.57
CA ILE A 968 3.46 -23.46 -10.55
C ILE A 968 2.46 -24.63 -10.45
N CYS A 969 2.94 -25.85 -10.17
CA CYS A 969 2.12 -27.06 -10.14
C CYS A 969 1.71 -27.50 -8.73
N HIS A 970 2.56 -27.28 -7.72
CA HIS A 970 2.33 -27.81 -6.37
C HIS A 970 1.86 -26.76 -5.38
N ASP A 971 1.83 -25.47 -5.72
CA ASP A 971 1.37 -24.45 -4.78
C ASP A 971 -0.16 -24.36 -4.71
N SER A 972 -0.69 -24.30 -3.48
CA SER A 972 -2.12 -24.22 -3.18
C SER A 972 -2.78 -22.99 -3.79
N SER A 973 -2.04 -21.91 -4.07
CA SER A 973 -2.59 -20.71 -4.71
C SER A 973 -2.83 -20.87 -6.22
N ASN A 974 -2.22 -21.87 -6.86
CA ASN A 974 -2.33 -22.09 -8.31
C ASN A 974 -3.54 -22.96 -8.70
N ASN A 975 -4.24 -23.57 -7.73
CA ASN A 975 -5.51 -24.32 -7.93
C ASN A 975 -5.46 -25.45 -9.00
N ILE A 976 -4.28 -26.01 -9.28
CA ILE A 976 -4.09 -27.06 -10.32
C ILE A 976 -4.51 -28.45 -9.81
N ARG A 977 -4.99 -28.59 -8.56
CA ARG A 977 -5.47 -29.85 -7.95
C ARG A 977 -4.43 -30.98 -8.01
N ILE A 978 -3.14 -30.64 -7.87
CA ILE A 978 -2.02 -31.58 -7.70
C ILE A 978 -1.51 -31.38 -6.26
N LYS A 979 -1.47 -32.45 -5.44
CA LYS A 979 -1.12 -32.45 -3.99
C LYS A 979 -0.57 -31.11 -3.45
N ASP A 980 -1.45 -30.31 -2.86
CA ASP A 980 -1.18 -28.91 -2.55
C ASP A 980 -0.11 -28.72 -1.47
N VAL A 981 0.81 -27.80 -1.74
CA VAL A 981 1.82 -27.24 -0.83
C VAL A 981 1.51 -25.75 -0.67
N ASP A 982 1.53 -25.21 0.54
CA ASP A 982 1.37 -23.77 0.75
C ASP A 982 2.73 -23.06 0.69
N ALA A 983 3.43 -23.11 -0.45
CA ALA A 983 4.82 -22.66 -0.56
C ALA A 983 4.93 -21.12 -0.59
N ILE A 984 4.07 -20.45 -1.36
CA ILE A 984 4.07 -18.99 -1.54
C ILE A 984 3.62 -18.29 -0.25
N SER A 985 2.48 -18.69 0.33
CA SER A 985 1.96 -18.02 1.53
C SER A 985 2.80 -18.31 2.76
N SER A 986 3.35 -19.52 2.88
CA SER A 986 4.24 -19.86 3.99
C SER A 986 5.68 -19.38 3.82
N ARG A 987 6.10 -19.06 2.59
CA ARG A 987 7.50 -18.78 2.22
C ARG A 987 8.49 -19.84 2.69
N LEU A 988 8.05 -21.10 2.79
CA LEU A 988 8.78 -22.22 3.41
C LEU A 988 9.25 -21.92 4.86
N GLY A 989 8.61 -20.97 5.53
CA GLY A 989 9.05 -20.44 6.81
C GLY A 989 10.41 -19.73 6.71
N LYS A 990 11.43 -20.24 7.41
CA LYS A 990 12.78 -19.64 7.42
C LYS A 990 13.69 -20.10 6.28
N HIS A 991 13.22 -20.97 5.38
CA HIS A 991 14.01 -21.50 4.27
C HIS A 991 13.75 -20.81 2.92
N LEU A 992 13.09 -19.64 2.91
CA LEU A 992 12.80 -18.84 1.71
C LEU A 992 14.00 -18.63 0.78
N HIS A 993 15.20 -18.42 1.35
CA HIS A 993 16.43 -18.09 0.61
C HIS A 993 17.40 -19.28 0.48
N LEU A 994 16.95 -20.49 0.83
CA LEU A 994 17.78 -21.68 0.69
C LEU A 994 18.12 -21.87 -0.80
N ASN A 995 19.41 -22.08 -1.10
CA ASN A 995 19.89 -22.31 -2.48
C ASN A 995 19.67 -21.13 -3.47
N GLU A 996 19.50 -19.90 -2.98
CA GLU A 996 19.15 -18.74 -3.81
C GLU A 996 20.13 -18.45 -4.96
N ASN A 997 21.42 -18.79 -4.77
CA ASN A 997 22.51 -18.47 -5.69
C ASN A 997 22.70 -19.48 -6.83
N VAL A 998 21.89 -20.55 -6.91
CA VAL A 998 22.03 -21.54 -7.99
C VAL A 998 21.53 -20.96 -9.32
N SER A 999 22.25 -21.23 -10.40
CA SER A 999 21.83 -20.89 -11.77
C SER A 999 20.68 -21.78 -12.22
N ASN A 1000 19.73 -21.22 -12.95
CA ASN A 1000 18.56 -21.91 -13.52
C ASN A 1000 18.44 -21.61 -15.01
N ARG A 1001 17.96 -22.58 -15.79
CA ARG A 1001 17.70 -22.45 -17.23
C ARG A 1001 16.25 -22.07 -17.51
N SER A 1002 15.31 -22.53 -16.68
CA SER A 1002 13.87 -22.24 -16.79
C SER A 1002 13.50 -20.92 -16.14
N PHE A 1003 12.43 -20.29 -16.63
CA PHE A 1003 11.79 -19.17 -15.94
C PHE A 1003 11.00 -19.71 -14.75
N LEU A 1004 11.30 -19.23 -13.54
CA LEU A 1004 10.69 -19.71 -12.29
C LEU A 1004 9.56 -18.77 -11.85
N SER A 1005 8.40 -19.32 -11.52
CA SER A 1005 7.24 -18.59 -11.03
C SER A 1005 7.50 -17.97 -9.65
N ASP A 1006 8.37 -18.57 -8.83
CA ASP A 1006 8.84 -18.00 -7.57
C ASP A 1006 10.28 -18.47 -7.25
N PRO A 1007 11.16 -17.62 -6.69
CA PRO A 1007 12.51 -18.03 -6.29
C PRO A 1007 12.57 -19.23 -5.32
N ILE A 1008 11.48 -19.50 -4.61
CA ILE A 1008 11.31 -20.67 -3.73
C ILE A 1008 11.56 -22.00 -4.44
N ASP A 1009 11.37 -22.09 -5.75
CA ASP A 1009 11.68 -23.29 -6.53
C ASP A 1009 13.11 -23.80 -6.27
N LYS A 1010 14.07 -22.89 -6.10
CA LYS A 1010 15.47 -23.23 -5.79
C LYS A 1010 15.63 -23.89 -4.43
N ALA A 1011 14.84 -23.46 -3.44
CA ALA A 1011 14.80 -24.06 -2.11
C ALA A 1011 14.18 -25.46 -2.17
N CYS A 1012 13.13 -25.64 -2.98
CA CYS A 1012 12.55 -26.96 -3.26
C CYS A 1012 13.61 -27.90 -3.84
N TRP A 1013 14.46 -27.44 -4.77
CA TRP A 1013 15.55 -28.25 -5.33
C TRP A 1013 16.59 -28.65 -4.28
N ALA A 1014 16.98 -27.74 -3.39
CA ALA A 1014 17.94 -28.07 -2.33
C ALA A 1014 17.42 -29.14 -1.38
N CYS A 1015 16.12 -29.09 -1.03
CA CYS A 1015 15.54 -30.06 -0.12
C CYS A 1015 15.17 -31.38 -0.80
N HIS A 1016 14.60 -31.35 -2.00
CA HIS A 1016 13.96 -32.51 -2.64
C HIS A 1016 14.76 -33.12 -3.79
N THR A 1017 15.82 -32.43 -4.25
CA THR A 1017 16.71 -32.87 -5.33
C THR A 1017 18.18 -32.78 -4.90
N ASN A 1018 19.11 -32.84 -5.86
CA ASN A 1018 20.53 -32.60 -5.64
C ASN A 1018 20.88 -31.11 -5.51
N GLY A 1019 19.90 -30.20 -5.53
CA GLY A 1019 20.10 -28.75 -5.46
C GLY A 1019 20.35 -28.06 -6.80
N THR A 1020 20.34 -28.79 -7.91
CA THR A 1020 20.28 -28.22 -9.26
C THR A 1020 18.86 -28.30 -9.81
N GLU A 1021 18.58 -27.48 -10.81
CA GLU A 1021 17.31 -27.51 -11.54
C GLU A 1021 17.02 -28.91 -12.09
N PRO A 1022 15.87 -29.53 -11.73
CA PRO A 1022 15.51 -30.85 -12.19
C PRO A 1022 15.09 -30.84 -13.68
N ASP A 1023 15.66 -31.76 -14.46
CA ASP A 1023 15.24 -31.99 -15.86
C ASP A 1023 13.91 -32.76 -15.96
N MET A 1024 13.51 -33.41 -14.88
CA MET A 1024 12.24 -34.13 -14.71
C MET A 1024 11.90 -34.22 -13.22
N HIS A 1025 10.66 -34.54 -12.88
CA HIS A 1025 10.25 -34.68 -11.47
C HIS A 1025 11.10 -35.71 -10.74
N SER A 1026 11.86 -35.27 -9.72
CA SER A 1026 12.89 -36.11 -9.09
C SER A 1026 12.27 -37.29 -8.35
N PRO A 1027 12.75 -38.54 -8.48
CA PRO A 1027 12.27 -39.69 -7.71
C PRO A 1027 12.34 -39.51 -6.18
N THR A 1028 13.25 -38.65 -5.71
CA THR A 1028 13.47 -38.35 -4.29
C THR A 1028 12.51 -37.33 -3.70
N TYR A 1029 11.57 -36.77 -4.48
CA TYR A 1029 10.67 -35.70 -4.03
C TYR A 1029 9.78 -36.04 -2.82
N ILE A 1030 9.63 -37.32 -2.50
CA ILE A 1030 8.81 -37.80 -1.37
C ILE A 1030 9.63 -37.77 -0.06
N ILE A 1031 10.97 -37.76 -0.15
CA ILE A 1031 11.88 -37.80 0.98
C ILE A 1031 12.80 -36.58 0.91
N PRO A 1032 12.48 -35.47 1.61
CA PRO A 1032 13.37 -34.33 1.67
C PRO A 1032 14.70 -34.73 2.34
N ARG A 1033 15.76 -33.98 2.04
CA ARG A 1033 17.04 -34.07 2.76
C ARG A 1033 16.81 -33.98 4.26
N ASP A 1034 17.47 -34.86 4.98
CA ASP A 1034 17.42 -34.85 6.44
C ASP A 1034 17.95 -33.52 7.00
N CYS A 1035 17.29 -32.96 8.00
CA CYS A 1035 17.63 -31.66 8.57
C CYS A 1035 19.07 -31.62 9.10
N LYS A 1036 19.54 -32.73 9.71
CA LYS A 1036 20.89 -32.80 10.25
C LYS A 1036 21.96 -32.82 9.16
N SER A 1037 21.65 -33.29 7.96
CA SER A 1037 22.60 -33.30 6.84
C SER A 1037 23.15 -31.90 6.54
N CYS A 1038 22.33 -30.86 6.64
CA CYS A 1038 22.71 -29.48 6.34
C CYS A 1038 23.05 -28.67 7.61
N HIS A 1039 22.30 -28.88 8.70
CA HIS A 1039 22.45 -28.07 9.91
C HIS A 1039 23.48 -28.61 10.92
N VAL A 1040 23.80 -29.90 10.90
CA VAL A 1040 24.69 -30.54 11.89
C VAL A 1040 25.91 -31.17 11.23
N TYR A 1041 25.71 -32.07 10.27
CA TYR A 1041 26.81 -32.81 9.65
C TYR A 1041 27.49 -32.02 8.52
N GLN A 1042 26.82 -31.00 7.99
CA GLN A 1042 27.29 -30.17 6.88
C GLN A 1042 27.76 -30.99 5.66
N LEU A 1043 26.98 -31.99 5.26
CA LEU A 1043 27.25 -32.79 4.07
C LEU A 1043 27.06 -31.92 2.82
N ALA A 1044 28.14 -31.70 2.07
CA ALA A 1044 28.10 -30.85 0.88
C ALA A 1044 27.18 -31.44 -0.22
N PRO A 1045 26.36 -30.62 -0.89
CA PRO A 1045 26.23 -29.16 -0.72
C PRO A 1045 25.29 -28.81 0.45
N VAL A 1046 25.62 -27.73 1.18
CA VAL A 1046 24.87 -27.27 2.37
C VAL A 1046 23.85 -26.15 2.09
N PHE A 1047 23.79 -25.65 0.85
CA PHE A 1047 22.78 -24.71 0.34
C PHE A 1047 22.53 -23.42 1.14
N GLY A 1048 23.51 -22.98 1.94
CA GLY A 1048 23.38 -21.80 2.80
C GLY A 1048 22.70 -22.05 4.15
N ALA A 1049 22.52 -23.32 4.55
CA ALA A 1049 21.95 -23.68 5.84
C ALA A 1049 22.84 -23.24 7.02
N ILE A 1050 22.21 -22.83 8.12
CA ILE A 1050 22.90 -22.43 9.36
C ILE A 1050 23.51 -23.66 10.03
N ASN A 1051 24.80 -23.59 10.39
CA ASN A 1051 25.46 -24.62 11.18
C ASN A 1051 25.11 -24.50 12.67
N ILE A 1052 24.76 -25.63 13.29
CA ILE A 1052 24.53 -25.76 14.74
C ILE A 1052 25.33 -26.92 15.34
N SER A 1053 26.27 -27.49 14.60
CA SER A 1053 27.00 -28.70 15.01
C SER A 1053 27.76 -28.55 16.32
N ASP A 1054 28.08 -27.32 16.71
CA ASP A 1054 28.75 -26.99 17.96
C ASP A 1054 27.79 -26.68 19.11
N GLU A 1055 26.48 -26.79 18.93
CA GLU A 1055 25.45 -26.62 19.96
C GLU A 1055 24.95 -27.98 20.47
N PRO A 1056 24.63 -28.12 21.77
CA PRO A 1056 23.97 -29.31 22.33
C PRO A 1056 22.70 -29.71 21.56
N HIS A 1057 21.96 -28.73 21.05
CA HIS A 1057 20.77 -28.90 20.21
C HIS A 1057 21.00 -29.78 18.97
N ALA A 1058 22.23 -29.90 18.46
CA ALA A 1058 22.57 -30.80 17.34
C ALA A 1058 22.29 -32.29 17.65
N SER A 1059 22.25 -32.65 18.92
CA SER A 1059 21.99 -34.02 19.37
C SER A 1059 20.52 -34.43 19.25
N GLU A 1060 19.58 -33.49 19.10
CA GLU A 1060 18.14 -33.74 19.07
C GLU A 1060 17.70 -34.65 17.92
N LYS A 1061 16.88 -35.68 18.20
CA LYS A 1061 16.59 -36.75 17.22
C LYS A 1061 15.39 -36.46 16.32
N ASN A 1062 14.41 -35.68 16.79
CA ASN A 1062 13.18 -35.41 16.05
C ASN A 1062 13.00 -33.91 15.81
N CYS A 1063 13.74 -33.34 14.87
CA CYS A 1063 13.69 -31.92 14.56
C CYS A 1063 12.27 -31.47 14.14
N GLY A 1064 11.53 -32.35 13.45
CA GLY A 1064 10.23 -32.05 12.88
C GLY A 1064 9.14 -31.72 13.91
N SER A 1065 9.13 -32.37 15.08
CA SER A 1065 8.09 -32.15 16.09
C SER A 1065 8.10 -30.75 16.70
N CYS A 1066 9.24 -30.06 16.67
CA CYS A 1066 9.40 -28.71 17.21
C CYS A 1066 9.48 -27.66 16.10
N HIS A 1067 10.06 -27.99 14.94
CA HIS A 1067 10.29 -27.01 13.87
C HIS A 1067 9.24 -27.02 12.76
N LEU A 1068 8.40 -28.05 12.63
CA LEU A 1068 7.37 -28.12 11.58
C LEU A 1068 5.98 -27.90 12.15
N VAL A 1069 5.27 -26.90 11.63
CA VAL A 1069 3.82 -26.69 11.92
C VAL A 1069 2.95 -27.41 10.89
N LYS A 1070 3.42 -27.43 9.63
CA LYS A 1070 2.89 -28.19 8.48
C LYS A 1070 4.07 -28.64 7.61
N SER A 1071 3.82 -29.53 6.65
CA SER A 1071 4.86 -30.22 5.84
C SER A 1071 5.95 -29.33 5.24
N HIS A 1072 5.66 -28.06 4.97
CA HIS A 1072 6.61 -27.10 4.38
C HIS A 1072 6.69 -25.77 5.16
N VAL A 1073 6.14 -25.71 6.37
CA VAL A 1073 6.12 -24.49 7.19
C VAL A 1073 7.06 -24.68 8.37
N LEU A 1074 8.31 -24.25 8.18
CA LEU A 1074 9.32 -24.27 9.24
C LEU A 1074 9.21 -23.05 10.15
N ILE A 1075 9.04 -23.31 11.44
CA ILE A 1075 9.14 -22.28 12.47
C ILE A 1075 10.51 -22.30 13.14
N ARG A 1076 11.04 -21.10 13.36
CA ARG A 1076 12.11 -20.87 14.32
C ARG A 1076 11.49 -20.14 15.50
N TYR A 1077 11.57 -20.72 16.69
CA TYR A 1077 11.26 -19.99 17.90
C TYR A 1077 12.23 -18.81 17.99
N GLN A 1078 11.71 -17.58 17.93
CA GLN A 1078 12.52 -16.37 18.14
C GLN A 1078 12.81 -16.25 19.64
N VAL A 1079 13.71 -17.09 20.12
CA VAL A 1079 14.33 -16.95 21.44
C VAL A 1079 15.62 -16.19 21.22
N SER A 1080 15.76 -15.03 21.86
CA SER A 1080 17.04 -14.35 22.07
C SER A 1080 17.53 -14.73 23.47
N PRO A 1081 18.84 -14.72 23.73
CA PRO A 1081 19.35 -14.96 25.07
C PRO A 1081 18.79 -13.89 26.04
N VAL A 1082 18.54 -14.28 27.28
CA VAL A 1082 17.92 -13.42 28.30
C VAL A 1082 18.71 -13.49 29.59
N ILE A 1083 18.78 -12.36 30.30
CA ILE A 1083 19.21 -12.34 31.70
C ILE A 1083 17.97 -12.57 32.55
N ASN A 1084 17.91 -13.70 33.26
CA ASN A 1084 16.76 -14.07 34.08
C ASN A 1084 16.76 -13.32 35.41
N GLU A 1085 17.93 -13.19 36.00
CA GLU A 1085 18.15 -12.48 37.25
C GLU A 1085 19.52 -11.82 37.22
N ALA A 1086 19.62 -10.64 37.80
CA ALA A 1086 20.89 -10.02 38.10
C ALA A 1086 20.78 -9.28 39.43
N SER A 1087 21.90 -9.14 40.14
CA SER A 1087 21.94 -8.47 41.43
C SER A 1087 23.34 -7.94 41.70
N VAL A 1088 23.42 -6.87 42.47
CA VAL A 1088 24.68 -6.37 43.04
C VAL A 1088 24.80 -6.80 44.50
N SER A 1089 26.00 -7.16 44.95
CA SER A 1089 26.24 -7.62 46.33
C SER A 1089 25.85 -6.60 47.40
N GLN A 1090 25.83 -5.30 47.04
CA GLN A 1090 25.29 -4.24 47.88
C GLN A 1090 24.76 -3.08 47.03
N GLY A 1091 23.46 -2.78 47.12
CA GLY A 1091 22.82 -1.71 46.34
C GLY A 1091 23.12 -0.28 46.80
N VAL A 1092 23.62 -0.10 48.03
CA VAL A 1092 24.09 1.19 48.56
C VAL A 1092 25.50 1.00 49.09
N ILE A 1093 26.51 1.55 48.41
CA ILE A 1093 27.92 1.31 48.71
C ILE A 1093 28.68 2.63 48.89
N SER A 1094 29.72 2.64 49.72
CA SER A 1094 30.62 3.80 49.77
C SER A 1094 31.62 3.76 48.61
N ARG A 1095 31.93 4.94 48.06
CA ARG A 1095 32.93 5.11 46.99
C ARG A 1095 34.27 4.48 47.38
N ASN A 1096 34.98 3.91 46.40
CA ASN A 1096 36.25 3.18 46.54
C ASN A 1096 36.12 1.77 47.16
N ILE A 1097 34.94 1.16 47.05
CA ILE A 1097 34.70 -0.26 47.34
C ILE A 1097 34.33 -0.98 46.04
N THR A 1098 34.79 -2.21 45.87
CA THR A 1098 34.39 -3.06 44.74
C THR A 1098 33.05 -3.74 45.07
N VAL A 1099 32.09 -3.63 44.16
CA VAL A 1099 30.80 -4.33 44.24
C VAL A 1099 30.82 -5.48 43.24
N GLU A 1100 30.32 -6.64 43.66
CA GLU A 1100 30.16 -7.79 42.78
C GLU A 1100 28.79 -7.71 42.11
N LEU A 1101 28.76 -7.76 40.78
CA LEU A 1101 27.58 -7.96 39.97
C LEU A 1101 27.48 -9.44 39.64
N SER A 1102 26.38 -10.08 40.03
CA SER A 1102 26.05 -11.45 39.64
C SER A 1102 24.86 -11.44 38.70
N ALA A 1103 24.86 -12.27 37.66
CA ALA A 1103 23.74 -12.44 36.74
C ALA A 1103 23.56 -13.91 36.35
N LYS A 1104 22.35 -14.31 35.96
CA LYS A 1104 22.09 -15.60 35.32
C LYS A 1104 21.47 -15.40 33.96
N ALA A 1105 22.15 -15.91 32.94
CA ALA A 1105 21.70 -15.85 31.56
C ALA A 1105 21.13 -17.19 31.10
N SER A 1106 20.13 -17.18 30.23
CA SER A 1106 19.62 -18.36 29.54
C SER A 1106 19.58 -18.14 28.04
N ALA A 1107 20.13 -19.09 27.28
CA ALA A 1107 19.98 -19.16 25.83
C ALA A 1107 18.72 -19.96 25.45
N GLY A 1108 18.41 -20.00 24.15
CA GLY A 1108 17.36 -20.87 23.62
C GLY A 1108 17.59 -22.35 23.95
N TYR A 1109 16.55 -23.18 23.79
CA TYR A 1109 16.57 -24.61 24.13
C TYR A 1109 17.80 -25.34 23.59
N GLU A 1110 18.62 -25.91 24.48
CA GLU A 1110 19.87 -26.64 24.16
C GLU A 1110 20.89 -25.82 23.34
N MET A 1111 20.83 -24.48 23.40
CA MET A 1111 21.83 -23.56 22.86
C MET A 1111 22.72 -23.03 23.97
N LYS A 1112 23.94 -22.57 23.66
CA LYS A 1112 24.86 -22.02 24.67
C LYS A 1112 24.88 -20.49 24.71
N ILE A 1113 25.01 -19.92 25.92
CA ILE A 1113 25.46 -18.53 26.09
C ILE A 1113 26.93 -18.46 25.68
N ARG A 1114 27.35 -17.38 25.00
CA ARG A 1114 28.71 -17.22 24.46
C ARG A 1114 29.44 -15.98 24.97
N ALA A 1115 28.69 -14.98 25.41
CA ALA A 1115 29.23 -13.80 26.09
C ALA A 1115 28.13 -13.13 26.90
N ALA A 1116 28.51 -12.28 27.83
CA ALA A 1116 27.63 -11.31 28.45
C ALA A 1116 28.42 -10.05 28.78
N GLU A 1117 27.75 -8.91 28.80
CA GLU A 1117 28.38 -7.63 29.12
C GLU A 1117 27.43 -6.73 29.90
N TYR A 1118 28.00 -5.74 30.59
CA TYR A 1118 27.25 -4.66 31.21
C TYR A 1118 27.71 -3.28 30.76
N PHE A 1119 26.78 -2.33 30.83
CA PHE A 1119 27.00 -0.91 30.66
C PHE A 1119 26.57 -0.15 31.91
N LEU A 1120 27.28 0.94 32.21
CA LEU A 1120 26.95 1.83 33.31
C LEU A 1120 26.42 3.15 32.76
N ASP A 1121 25.23 3.54 33.21
CA ASP A 1121 24.44 4.75 32.88
C ASP A 1121 24.04 4.93 31.41
N ASN A 1122 24.88 4.54 30.45
CA ASN A 1122 24.64 4.70 29.02
C ASN A 1122 24.88 3.38 28.27
N ILE A 1123 23.88 2.93 27.50
CA ILE A 1123 23.97 1.75 26.65
C ILE A 1123 24.88 2.05 25.45
N GLY A 1124 25.91 1.22 25.24
CA GLY A 1124 26.78 1.27 24.05
C GLY A 1124 26.34 0.29 22.96
N ASN A 1125 27.17 0.14 21.92
CA ASN A 1125 26.94 -0.87 20.89
C ASN A 1125 27.15 -2.28 21.48
N PRO A 1126 26.31 -3.28 21.15
CA PRO A 1126 26.53 -4.65 21.61
C PRO A 1126 27.94 -5.17 21.28
N GLY A 1127 28.59 -5.77 22.27
CA GLY A 1127 29.98 -6.23 22.20
C GLY A 1127 31.04 -5.19 22.58
N THR A 1128 30.63 -3.99 23.02
CA THR A 1128 31.53 -2.92 23.51
C THR A 1128 31.42 -2.67 25.01
N GLY A 1129 30.54 -3.38 25.70
CA GLY A 1129 30.34 -3.28 27.14
C GLY A 1129 31.46 -3.95 27.93
N THR A 1130 31.40 -3.80 29.25
CA THR A 1130 32.36 -4.49 30.13
C THR A 1130 31.93 -5.95 30.26
N PRO A 1131 32.80 -6.93 29.95
CA PRO A 1131 32.40 -8.33 29.92
C PRO A 1131 32.09 -8.86 31.32
N LEU A 1132 31.05 -9.69 31.41
CA LEU A 1132 30.85 -10.60 32.54
C LEU A 1132 31.56 -11.92 32.22
N ILE A 1133 32.12 -12.54 33.26
CA ILE A 1133 32.78 -13.83 33.16
C ILE A 1133 31.87 -14.93 33.74
N PRO A 1134 31.86 -16.13 33.16
CA PRO A 1134 31.12 -17.27 33.70
C PRO A 1134 31.77 -17.74 35.01
N LEU A 1135 30.94 -18.10 35.99
CA LEU A 1135 31.37 -18.45 37.33
C LEU A 1135 32.23 -19.73 37.36
N ASP A 1136 31.92 -20.68 36.47
CA ASP A 1136 32.68 -21.91 36.28
C ASP A 1136 33.87 -21.75 35.31
N GLY A 1137 34.03 -20.56 34.73
CA GLY A 1137 35.09 -20.19 33.81
C GLY A 1137 34.84 -20.55 32.34
N LYS A 1138 33.67 -21.10 31.95
CA LYS A 1138 33.37 -21.46 30.54
C LYS A 1138 31.95 -21.14 30.12
N PHE A 1139 31.82 -20.53 28.94
CA PHE A 1139 30.55 -20.35 28.26
C PHE A 1139 30.16 -21.61 27.47
N ASP A 1140 29.76 -22.68 28.17
CA ASP A 1140 29.47 -23.98 27.54
C ASP A 1140 28.07 -24.56 27.80
N SER A 1141 27.19 -23.80 28.46
CA SER A 1141 25.88 -24.26 28.91
C SER A 1141 24.71 -23.38 28.42
N GLN A 1142 23.48 -23.92 28.49
CA GLN A 1142 22.27 -23.14 28.19
C GLN A 1142 21.98 -22.07 29.24
N ASN A 1143 22.27 -22.36 30.50
CA ASN A 1143 22.02 -21.46 31.61
C ASN A 1143 23.36 -21.15 32.29
N GLU A 1144 23.80 -19.91 32.16
CA GLU A 1144 25.13 -19.49 32.55
C GLU A 1144 25.06 -18.56 33.77
N GLU A 1145 25.81 -18.87 34.82
CA GLU A 1145 25.98 -17.98 35.97
C GLU A 1145 27.19 -17.07 35.72
N LEU A 1146 27.00 -15.77 35.88
CA LEU A 1146 27.92 -14.73 35.42
C LEU A 1146 28.29 -13.82 36.57
N THR A 1147 29.53 -13.35 36.61
CA THR A 1147 29.99 -12.38 37.60
C THR A 1147 30.88 -11.29 36.97
N ALA A 1148 30.86 -10.10 37.55
CA ALA A 1148 31.79 -9.02 37.27
C ALA A 1148 32.04 -8.17 38.51
N ASN A 1149 33.25 -7.64 38.64
CA ASN A 1149 33.59 -6.70 39.70
C ASN A 1149 33.46 -5.27 39.19
N ILE A 1150 32.61 -4.47 39.83
CA ILE A 1150 32.41 -3.05 39.53
C ILE A 1150 33.22 -2.23 40.54
N ASN A 1151 34.28 -1.57 40.07
CA ASN A 1151 35.06 -0.68 40.90
C ASN A 1151 34.39 0.71 40.99
N THR A 1152 34.00 1.11 42.20
CA THR A 1152 33.32 2.40 42.43
C THR A 1152 34.26 3.59 42.60
N THR A 1153 35.59 3.44 42.49
CA THR A 1153 36.55 4.55 42.64
C THR A 1153 36.22 5.72 41.70
N ASP A 1154 35.94 5.42 40.43
CA ASP A 1154 35.73 6.41 39.37
C ASP A 1154 34.25 6.71 39.09
N ILE A 1155 33.34 6.04 39.81
CA ILE A 1155 31.90 6.26 39.71
C ILE A 1155 31.52 7.47 40.60
N PRO A 1156 30.80 8.48 40.07
CA PRO A 1156 30.29 9.60 40.86
C PRO A 1156 29.44 9.17 42.07
N VAL A 1157 29.22 10.09 43.01
CA VAL A 1157 28.29 9.86 44.14
C VAL A 1157 26.87 10.13 43.62
N GLY A 1158 25.96 9.18 43.82
CA GLY A 1158 24.59 9.24 43.29
C GLY A 1158 24.04 7.88 42.91
N GLU A 1159 22.84 7.88 42.33
CA GLU A 1159 22.20 6.69 41.76
C GLU A 1159 22.70 6.47 40.33
N HIS A 1160 23.13 5.24 40.05
CA HIS A 1160 23.63 4.78 38.76
C HIS A 1160 22.82 3.58 38.27
N VAL A 1161 22.72 3.44 36.95
CA VAL A 1161 21.97 2.37 36.30
C VAL A 1161 22.93 1.41 35.63
N ILE A 1162 22.77 0.11 35.86
CA ILE A 1162 23.56 -0.94 35.21
C ILE A 1162 22.65 -1.70 34.25
N PHE A 1163 23.03 -1.76 32.98
CA PHE A 1163 22.34 -2.54 31.95
C PHE A 1163 23.16 -3.79 31.63
N VAL A 1164 22.56 -4.97 31.76
CA VAL A 1164 23.23 -6.27 31.52
C VAL A 1164 22.51 -7.02 30.41
N HIS A 1165 23.25 -7.60 29.47
CA HIS A 1165 22.67 -8.51 28.47
C HIS A 1165 23.65 -9.61 28.09
N ALA A 1166 23.13 -10.66 27.44
CA ALA A 1166 23.91 -11.81 27.02
C ALA A 1166 23.84 -12.04 25.51
N MET A 1167 24.78 -12.83 25.00
CA MET A 1167 24.96 -13.15 23.59
C MET A 1167 24.93 -14.65 23.36
N GLU A 1168 24.28 -15.07 22.28
CA GLU A 1168 24.34 -16.44 21.74
C GLU A 1168 25.13 -16.49 20.42
N ARG A 1169 25.12 -17.64 19.74
CA ARG A 1169 25.79 -17.83 18.44
C ARG A 1169 25.40 -16.78 17.38
N ASN A 1170 26.28 -16.58 16.40
CA ASN A 1170 26.13 -15.59 15.32
C ASN A 1170 26.04 -14.13 15.80
N ASN A 1171 26.72 -13.79 16.91
CA ASN A 1171 26.78 -12.43 17.48
C ASN A 1171 25.39 -11.86 17.81
N ARG A 1172 24.46 -12.72 18.26
CA ARG A 1172 23.08 -12.35 18.54
C ARG A 1172 22.92 -12.02 20.02
N TRP A 1173 22.77 -10.74 20.30
CA TRP A 1173 22.59 -10.19 21.64
C TRP A 1173 21.11 -10.15 22.04
N GLY A 1174 20.87 -10.32 23.34
CA GLY A 1174 19.57 -10.26 23.99
C GLY A 1174 19.14 -8.86 24.41
N ASP A 1175 17.98 -8.77 25.04
CA ASP A 1175 17.50 -7.53 25.65
C ASP A 1175 18.27 -7.21 26.95
N PHE A 1176 18.28 -5.93 27.33
CA PHE A 1176 18.94 -5.46 28.56
C PHE A 1176 18.10 -5.65 29.82
N TYR A 1177 18.72 -6.22 30.85
CA TYR A 1177 18.25 -6.25 32.22
C TYR A 1177 18.82 -5.08 33.01
N THR A 1178 17.98 -4.39 33.78
CA THR A 1178 18.35 -3.13 34.43
C THR A 1178 18.46 -3.29 35.95
N LEU A 1179 19.55 -2.75 36.52
CA LEU A 1179 19.83 -2.71 37.95
C LEU A 1179 20.20 -1.29 38.39
N TYR A 1180 20.10 -1.03 39.69
CA TYR A 1180 20.45 0.25 40.29
C TYR A 1180 21.57 0.08 41.32
N LEU A 1181 22.52 1.00 41.30
CA LEU A 1181 23.64 1.08 42.23
C LEU A 1181 23.73 2.50 42.78
N ASN A 1182 23.60 2.67 44.10
CA ASN A 1182 23.74 3.97 44.75
C ASN A 1182 25.11 4.10 45.43
N VAL A 1183 25.94 5.04 44.97
CA VAL A 1183 27.29 5.30 45.50
C VAL A 1183 27.25 6.47 46.48
N THR A 1184 27.75 6.25 47.69
CA THR A 1184 27.70 7.19 48.84
C THR A 1184 29.10 7.56 49.34
N ILE A 1185 29.21 8.55 50.24
CA ILE A 1185 30.48 8.99 50.83
C ILE A 1185 30.87 8.05 52.00
N PRO A 1186 32.16 7.70 52.18
CA PRO A 1186 32.61 6.82 53.27
C PRO A 1186 32.28 7.37 54.66
N LYS A 1187 31.68 6.56 55.55
CA LYS A 1187 31.53 6.90 56.98
C LYS A 1187 32.85 6.67 57.74
N LYS A 1188 33.34 7.69 58.48
CA LYS A 1188 34.47 7.55 59.43
C LYS A 1188 34.08 6.63 60.59
N SER A 1189 34.88 5.59 60.83
CA SER A 1189 34.79 4.69 61.99
C SER A 1189 35.17 5.40 63.29
N GLN A 1190 34.39 5.21 64.36
CA GLN A 1190 34.68 5.66 65.72
C GLN A 1190 34.84 4.42 66.60
N SER A 1191 36.05 4.23 67.14
CA SER A 1191 36.42 3.15 68.05
C SER A 1191 35.88 3.40 69.47
N ILE A 1192 35.30 2.38 70.10
CA ILE A 1192 35.27 2.26 71.58
C ILE A 1192 35.76 0.85 71.92
N GLY A 1193 36.78 0.80 72.79
CA GLY A 1193 37.50 -0.41 73.17
C GLY A 1193 36.90 -1.18 74.35
N THR A 1194 37.23 -2.48 74.33
CA THR A 1194 37.68 -3.34 75.45
C THR A 1194 37.00 -3.25 76.82
N ASN A 1195 36.50 -4.40 77.32
CA ASN A 1195 37.19 -5.14 78.40
C ASN A 1195 36.57 -6.52 78.68
N MET A 1196 37.47 -7.48 78.93
CA MET A 1196 37.23 -8.86 79.37
C MET A 1196 36.67 -8.93 80.80
N ILE A 1197 35.93 -10.01 81.13
CA ILE A 1197 36.13 -10.87 82.32
C ILE A 1197 35.48 -12.26 82.06
N SER A 1198 36.17 -13.27 82.58
CA SER A 1198 36.05 -14.72 82.47
C SER A 1198 34.93 -15.40 83.27
N THR A 1199 34.53 -16.62 82.87
CA THR A 1199 34.37 -17.89 83.65
C THR A 1199 33.67 -18.92 82.73
N GLY A 1200 33.94 -20.22 82.67
CA GLY A 1200 34.88 -21.08 83.38
C GLY A 1200 34.85 -22.52 82.81
N LEU A 1201 35.96 -23.23 83.07
CA LEU A 1201 36.23 -24.67 83.04
C LEU A 1201 35.99 -25.51 81.77
N SER A 1202 37.13 -25.89 81.18
CA SER A 1202 37.32 -27.18 80.53
C SER A 1202 37.55 -28.29 81.56
N ILE A 1203 37.26 -29.52 81.13
CA ILE A 1203 37.96 -30.79 81.40
C ILE A 1203 37.03 -31.90 81.91
N ALA A 1204 36.70 -32.74 80.92
CA ALA A 1204 36.84 -34.20 80.98
C ALA A 1204 36.10 -34.93 82.09
N VAL A 1205 34.84 -35.23 81.83
CA VAL A 1205 34.17 -36.46 82.27
C VAL A 1205 33.28 -36.84 81.08
N PHE A 1206 33.81 -37.46 80.02
CA PHE A 1206 34.32 -38.83 80.03
C PHE A 1206 33.21 -39.72 80.60
N LEU A 1207 32.74 -40.69 79.81
CA LEU A 1207 31.91 -41.78 80.33
C LEU A 1207 30.41 -41.48 80.54
N ILE A 1208 29.83 -40.62 79.67
CA ILE A 1208 28.43 -40.76 79.24
C ILE A 1208 28.37 -40.67 77.68
N VAL A 1209 29.26 -41.27 76.91
CA VAL A 1209 29.12 -42.66 76.46
C VAL A 1209 27.86 -43.36 76.98
N LEU A 1210 27.04 -43.83 76.05
CA LEU A 1210 26.12 -44.95 76.24
C LEU A 1210 24.86 -44.76 77.08
N ALA A 1211 24.71 -43.72 77.89
CA ALA A 1211 23.40 -43.45 78.46
C ALA A 1211 22.56 -42.65 77.44
N ALA A 1212 21.72 -43.37 76.71
CA ALA A 1212 20.60 -42.82 75.96
C ALA A 1212 20.74 -42.57 74.45
N ALA A 1213 21.61 -43.34 73.78
CA ALA A 1213 21.12 -44.09 72.60
C ALA A 1213 19.95 -45.03 72.98
N TYR A 1214 19.84 -45.39 74.26
CA TYR A 1214 18.67 -45.97 74.90
C TYR A 1214 17.77 -44.90 75.52
N LEU A 1215 16.80 -44.40 74.76
CA LEU A 1215 15.55 -43.74 75.19
C LEU A 1215 15.26 -42.64 74.18
N MET A 1216 14.79 -43.00 72.99
CA MET A 1216 13.37 -43.38 72.87
C MET A 1216 12.46 -42.52 73.76
N ILE A 1217 12.55 -41.21 73.70
CA ILE A 1217 11.37 -40.39 73.99
C ILE A 1217 11.35 -39.27 72.94
N THR A 1218 10.61 -39.56 71.87
CA THR A 1218 9.78 -38.59 71.14
C THR A 1218 10.48 -37.58 70.22
N ARG A 1219 10.16 -37.66 68.92
CA ARG A 1219 9.39 -36.62 68.19
C ARG A 1219 9.27 -37.03 66.71
N ARG A 1220 8.16 -37.66 66.32
CA ARG A 1220 6.97 -37.00 65.72
C ARG A 1220 7.34 -36.08 64.54
N SER A 1221 7.01 -36.57 63.35
CA SER A 1221 6.04 -35.93 62.45
C SER A 1221 5.52 -34.54 62.91
N TRP A 1222 5.64 -33.56 62.00
CA TRP A 1222 5.00 -32.22 61.92
C TRP A 1222 5.83 -31.10 62.59
N LYS A 1223 6.26 -30.03 61.89
CA LYS A 1223 5.77 -29.39 60.65
C LYS A 1223 6.83 -29.30 59.56
#